data_AF-A0A812QVI7-F1
#
_entry.id   AF-A0A812QVI7-F1
#
_cell.length_a   1.000
_cell.length_b   1.000
_cell.length_c   1.000
_cell.angle_alpha   90.00
_cell.angle_beta   90.00
_cell.angle_gamma   90.00
#
_symmetry.space_group_name_H-M   'P 1'
#
loop_
_entity.id
_entity.type
_entity.pdbx_description
1 polymer ?
#
loop_
_entity_poly.entity_id
_entity_poly.type
_entity_poly.pdbx_seq_one_letter_code
_entity_poly.pdbx_strand_id
1 'polypeptide(L)'
;MPPKKKQRTSGAAAAKEKASGSQAVQTALTFEDLSPLQKAVGECLDAIHSLRHRPKDYRHEQACGPLPVDDRGLFPWPVLGGGTFKDIAQRVWSDQDRFLEAVAEMLSDAGLLQANSVDDLLSEFCTPSVWPPAPGNPFVTSVLSWSYEDSSFWRLVAMSEVFSIAKNMASFRFREGEQVVMRFPSGLPPDLDDHGVAVNVFNFADGGQKTLAAFSVFISLVLTYKTCPECLKKPQVQTWMSSFLMIQSLCKSNEDPDSSMDGALGRIIKQNIDAKALPVSSLAWASIFQTFGESWTIEECLDRYNSHPQVLAYESADTGSGSIQLNGSKRQAVRNLLSRCSPAAFQVIVQSTHDVPFVSGAFSESFVSNNSFFMGSKNPDLLLANASTTEEPLPEEIFMKPDYSLPMTEDGQYVFFAKVKAKFDKITAGLTAKDKKKLRASSDELLFVRNLSVLFSQFYPHLKIRLGDEDADAWRAAFISSSHKDDDMNNVLQTQPVKLALSMLRSEKETAEKQRLESQAARHLEVEEQRRDVQIAEFKFFGSALISDQMLLKQASEVPRMVKARLHAKTVVHRRNQAAAAEEALRGYQESFLRVQWVSKMDLAKAELSRMKASAAGCSPCDVALIGHVDFNCPHAKGKGNMEALCAALAMINEDLPQLACSMVVFPDHARETSARGVWDEERKILDEMFGLAQNCDTRFIDLYTRDNARAESKTNNRKFGHGMLTFSRAATDENPWRQSELALFGRAVGTMESERGAPTAVLPRSSALLLPESADPNADIKVNERVRPSPEQLAAQKGCHRCQMLLDSLFRYNPHPGPALLVNLTGYVEDMGHAAAGSQ
;
A
#
# COMPACT_ATOMS: atom_id res chain seq x y z
N MET A 1 -22.73 47.19 11.40
CA MET A 1 -24.03 46.50 11.42
C MET A 1 -24.22 45.75 10.11
N PRO A 2 -24.16 44.41 10.10
CA PRO A 2 -24.68 43.61 9.00
C PRO A 2 -26.10 43.10 9.34
N PRO A 3 -27.05 43.08 8.38
CA PRO A 3 -28.39 42.57 8.63
C PRO A 3 -28.45 41.04 8.53
N LYS A 4 -29.38 40.50 9.32
CA LYS A 4 -29.65 39.10 9.65
C LYS A 4 -30.18 38.31 8.44
N LYS A 5 -29.70 37.09 8.26
CA LYS A 5 -30.29 36.08 7.35
C LYS A 5 -31.65 35.63 7.88
N LYS A 6 -32.67 35.74 7.03
CA LYS A 6 -34.01 35.17 7.23
C LYS A 6 -33.97 33.66 7.05
N GLN A 7 -34.54 32.99 8.05
CA GLN A 7 -35.00 31.61 8.08
C GLN A 7 -36.18 31.47 7.10
N ARG A 8 -36.23 30.40 6.31
CA ARG A 8 -37.46 29.99 5.63
C ARG A 8 -37.59 28.47 5.60
N THR A 9 -38.80 28.09 5.99
CA THR A 9 -39.35 26.81 6.38
C THR A 9 -39.90 26.03 5.18
N SER A 10 -39.81 24.70 5.31
CA SER A 10 -40.74 23.62 4.88
C SER A 10 -41.77 23.87 3.77
N GLY A 11 -41.94 22.84 2.92
CA GLY A 11 -43.22 22.60 2.26
C GLY A 11 -43.16 21.64 1.08
N ALA A 12 -42.97 20.34 1.34
CA ALA A 12 -43.27 19.28 0.37
C ALA A 12 -44.59 18.61 0.79
N ALA A 13 -45.61 18.71 -0.06
CA ALA A 13 -46.80 17.88 0.01
C ALA A 13 -47.37 17.74 -1.41
N ALA A 14 -47.19 16.56 -2.01
CA ALA A 14 -48.23 15.84 -2.77
C ALA A 14 -47.64 14.64 -3.53
N ALA A 15 -48.46 13.58 -3.59
CA ALA A 15 -48.43 12.45 -4.50
C ALA A 15 -47.54 11.24 -4.13
N LYS A 16 -48.17 10.34 -3.36
CA LYS A 16 -47.85 8.90 -3.31
C LYS A 16 -49.16 8.15 -3.56
N GLU A 17 -49.29 7.47 -4.69
CA GLU A 17 -50.11 6.25 -4.77
C GLU A 17 -49.75 5.37 -5.98
N LYS A 18 -49.62 4.06 -5.68
CA LYS A 18 -49.74 2.87 -6.54
C LYS A 18 -48.59 2.48 -7.50
N ALA A 19 -47.77 1.52 -7.04
CA ALA A 19 -47.53 0.25 -7.75
C ALA A 19 -46.94 -0.82 -6.81
N SER A 20 -47.70 -1.91 -6.63
CA SER A 20 -47.27 -3.25 -6.22
C SER A 20 -46.25 -3.83 -7.22
N GLY A 21 -45.35 -4.77 -6.96
CA GLY A 21 -45.12 -5.69 -5.86
C GLY A 21 -44.16 -6.76 -6.40
N SER A 22 -42.90 -6.72 -5.99
CA SER A 22 -41.91 -7.79 -6.18
C SER A 22 -40.77 -7.55 -5.17
N GLN A 23 -40.49 -8.52 -4.31
CA GLN A 23 -39.49 -8.42 -3.22
C GLN A 23 -38.09 -8.23 -3.80
N ALA A 24 -37.67 -6.97 -3.90
CA ALA A 24 -36.27 -6.61 -3.95
C ALA A 24 -35.75 -6.57 -2.51
N VAL A 25 -34.66 -7.29 -2.23
CA VAL A 25 -33.87 -7.11 -1.01
C VAL A 25 -33.33 -5.67 -1.06
N GLN A 26 -33.97 -4.77 -0.32
CA GLN A 26 -33.52 -3.39 -0.15
C GLN A 26 -32.21 -3.40 0.63
N THR A 27 -31.08 -3.25 -0.07
CA THR A 27 -29.82 -2.79 0.52
C THR A 27 -29.60 -1.34 0.17
N ALA A 28 -30.16 -0.47 1.01
CA ALA A 28 -29.56 0.77 1.50
C ALA A 28 -30.54 1.40 2.49
N LEU A 29 -30.47 0.99 3.77
CA LEU A 29 -31.02 1.80 4.85
C LEU A 29 -30.06 2.99 4.98
N THR A 30 -30.53 4.21 4.69
CA THR A 30 -29.78 5.40 5.11
C THR A 30 -29.64 5.37 6.63
N PHE A 31 -28.66 6.07 7.21
CA PHE A 31 -28.53 6.12 8.67
C PHE A 31 -29.84 6.54 9.34
N GLU A 32 -30.65 7.38 8.68
CA GLU A 32 -31.97 7.80 9.13
C GLU A 32 -33.01 6.66 9.19
N ASP A 33 -32.85 5.60 8.39
CA ASP A 33 -33.74 4.44 8.36
C ASP A 33 -33.36 3.37 9.40
N LEU A 34 -32.22 3.52 10.08
CA LEU A 34 -31.83 2.65 11.18
C LEU A 34 -32.74 2.85 12.39
N SER A 35 -33.02 1.76 13.09
CA SER A 35 -33.77 1.85 14.35
C SER A 35 -33.02 2.69 15.38
N PRO A 36 -33.70 3.34 16.34
CA PRO A 36 -33.05 4.15 17.37
C PRO A 36 -31.94 3.41 18.12
N LEU A 37 -32.11 2.10 18.35
CA LEU A 37 -31.08 1.26 18.96
C LEU A 37 -29.85 1.08 18.06
N GLN A 38 -30.04 0.81 16.77
CA GLN A 38 -28.94 0.63 15.82
C GLN A 38 -28.15 1.94 15.63
N LYS A 39 -28.85 3.08 15.62
CA LYS A 39 -28.22 4.41 15.62
C LYS A 39 -27.39 4.61 16.88
N ALA A 40 -27.98 4.36 18.05
CA ALA A 40 -27.29 4.54 19.33
C ALA A 40 -26.09 3.59 19.50
N VAL A 41 -26.20 2.32 19.08
CA VAL A 41 -25.08 1.36 19.05
C VAL A 41 -24.02 1.80 18.05
N GLY A 42 -24.41 2.26 16.86
CA GLY A 42 -23.50 2.80 15.85
C GLY A 42 -22.77 4.07 16.31
N GLU A 43 -23.47 4.97 17.00
CA GLU A 43 -22.92 6.17 17.62
C GLU A 43 -21.96 5.83 18.76
N CYS A 44 -22.27 4.82 19.59
CA CYS A 44 -21.36 4.33 20.63
C CYS A 44 -20.09 3.74 20.01
N LEU A 45 -20.23 2.91 18.97
CA LEU A 45 -19.09 2.37 18.22
C LEU A 45 -18.25 3.49 17.58
N ASP A 46 -18.88 4.44 16.89
CA ASP A 46 -18.21 5.58 16.27
C ASP A 46 -17.56 6.50 17.31
N ALA A 47 -18.15 6.68 18.48
CA ALA A 47 -17.56 7.44 19.60
C ALA A 47 -16.31 6.73 20.16
N ILE A 48 -16.41 5.42 20.41
CA ILE A 48 -15.28 4.58 20.85
C ILE A 48 -14.14 4.62 19.81
N HIS A 49 -14.47 4.54 18.52
CA HIS A 49 -13.49 4.61 17.43
C HIS A 49 -12.90 6.02 17.25
N SER A 50 -13.69 7.08 17.43
CA SER A 50 -13.23 8.47 17.29
C SER A 50 -12.26 8.88 18.39
N LEU A 51 -12.38 8.30 19.59
CA LEU A 51 -11.43 8.50 20.69
C LEU A 51 -10.00 8.01 20.36
N ARG A 52 -9.85 7.08 19.40
CA ARG A 52 -8.56 6.51 18.95
C ARG A 52 -7.78 7.44 18.01
N HIS A 53 -8.48 8.15 17.12
CA HIS A 53 -7.85 8.88 16.00
C HIS A 53 -7.69 10.37 16.27
N ARG A 54 -7.84 10.80 17.52
CA ARG A 54 -7.52 12.18 17.92
C ARG A 54 -6.01 12.36 18.09
N PRO A 55 -5.42 13.48 17.64
CA PRO A 55 -4.00 13.76 17.82
C PRO A 55 -3.61 13.76 19.32
N LYS A 56 -2.45 13.19 19.66
CA LYS A 56 -1.92 13.13 21.04
C LYS A 56 -1.81 14.49 21.74
N ASP A 57 -1.67 15.57 20.96
CA ASP A 57 -1.47 16.93 21.47
C ASP A 57 -2.76 17.68 21.80
N TYR A 58 -3.93 17.06 21.58
CA TYR A 58 -5.23 17.66 21.89
C TYR A 58 -5.50 17.59 23.40
N ARG A 59 -4.89 18.49 24.18
CA ARG A 59 -5.29 18.76 25.57
C ARG A 59 -6.70 19.35 25.57
N HIS A 60 -7.59 18.77 26.38
CA HIS A 60 -8.98 19.20 26.52
C HIS A 60 -9.08 20.62 27.12
N GLU A 61 -8.94 21.67 26.32
CA GLU A 61 -9.15 23.07 26.78
C GLU A 61 -10.62 23.52 26.65
N GLN A 62 -11.43 22.82 25.87
CA GLN A 62 -12.89 22.90 25.94
C GLN A 62 -13.47 21.49 25.93
N ALA A 63 -14.03 21.07 27.06
CA ALA A 63 -14.80 19.85 27.14
C ALA A 63 -15.97 19.95 26.14
N CYS A 64 -15.95 19.13 25.09
CA CYS A 64 -17.21 18.47 24.73
C CYS A 64 -17.58 17.73 26.01
N GLY A 65 -18.57 18.26 26.73
CA GLY A 65 -18.80 17.92 28.13
C GLY A 65 -18.72 16.41 28.37
N PRO A 66 -18.13 15.97 29.49
CA PRO A 66 -18.18 14.56 29.86
C PRO A 66 -19.63 14.09 29.82
N LEU A 67 -19.86 12.83 29.46
CA LEU A 67 -21.11 12.16 29.83
C LEU A 67 -21.37 12.53 31.31
N PRO A 68 -22.57 13.06 31.64
CA PRO A 68 -22.83 13.54 32.99
C PRO A 68 -22.47 12.42 33.97
N VAL A 69 -21.55 12.73 34.89
CA VAL A 69 -21.31 11.89 36.06
C VAL A 69 -22.61 11.79 36.84
N ASP A 70 -22.88 10.63 37.42
CA ASP A 70 -24.07 10.44 38.23
C ASP A 70 -24.03 11.31 39.50
N ASP A 71 -25.11 11.28 40.27
CA ASP A 71 -25.25 12.05 41.51
C ASP A 71 -24.19 11.71 42.58
N ARG A 72 -23.36 10.68 42.35
CA ARG A 72 -22.24 10.25 43.20
C ARG A 72 -20.88 10.73 42.68
N GLY A 73 -20.84 11.49 41.59
CA GLY A 73 -19.62 12.01 40.98
C GLY A 73 -18.79 10.97 40.23
N LEU A 74 -19.38 9.81 39.93
CA LEU A 74 -18.72 8.74 39.19
C LEU A 74 -19.10 8.81 37.70
N PHE A 75 -18.14 8.54 36.82
CA PHE A 75 -18.44 8.36 35.41
C PHE A 75 -19.33 7.12 35.24
N PRO A 76 -20.39 7.17 34.42
CA PRO A 76 -21.26 6.02 34.24
C PRO A 76 -20.43 4.85 33.72
N TRP A 77 -20.49 3.72 34.43
CA TRP A 77 -19.85 2.49 34.03
C TRP A 77 -20.39 2.03 32.67
N PRO A 78 -19.53 1.56 31.74
CA PRO A 78 -18.07 1.47 31.80
C PRO A 78 -17.36 2.80 31.53
N VAL A 79 -16.20 2.98 32.18
CA VAL A 79 -15.40 4.21 32.11
C VAL A 79 -14.76 4.38 30.72
N LEU A 80 -15.48 5.03 29.79
CA LEU A 80 -15.02 5.32 28.44
C LEU A 80 -14.08 6.55 28.41
N GLY A 81 -12.77 6.35 28.65
CA GLY A 81 -11.81 7.46 28.64
C GLY A 81 -10.53 7.19 27.86
N GLY A 82 -10.42 7.65 26.60
CA GLY A 82 -9.19 7.59 25.78
C GLY A 82 -8.66 6.17 25.49
N GLY A 83 -7.79 5.99 24.51
CA GLY A 83 -7.22 4.68 24.15
C GLY A 83 -7.99 3.93 23.05
N THR A 84 -7.46 2.77 22.66
CA THR A 84 -8.03 1.88 21.63
C THR A 84 -9.27 1.15 22.14
N PHE A 85 -10.08 0.60 21.22
CA PHE A 85 -11.20 -0.28 21.59
C PHE A 85 -10.74 -1.42 22.52
N LYS A 86 -9.53 -1.94 22.31
CA LYS A 86 -8.91 -2.93 23.18
C LYS A 86 -8.69 -2.39 24.59
N ASP A 87 -8.18 -1.17 24.74
CA ASP A 87 -7.96 -0.55 26.05
C ASP A 87 -9.29 -0.29 26.78
N ILE A 88 -10.35 0.01 26.04
CA ILE A 88 -11.71 0.14 26.58
C ILE A 88 -12.25 -1.23 27.00
N ALA A 89 -12.15 -2.25 26.14
CA ALA A 89 -12.57 -3.62 26.44
C ALA A 89 -11.79 -4.21 27.64
N GLN A 90 -10.48 -3.98 27.73
CA GLN A 90 -9.65 -4.39 28.87
C GLN A 90 -10.07 -3.71 30.17
N ARG A 91 -10.49 -2.44 30.12
CA ARG A 91 -11.01 -1.74 31.29
C ARG A 91 -12.39 -2.22 31.72
N VAL A 92 -13.28 -2.47 30.76
CA VAL A 92 -14.56 -3.16 31.01
C VAL A 92 -14.30 -4.50 31.69
N TRP A 93 -13.28 -5.23 31.24
CA TRP A 93 -12.91 -6.53 31.80
C TRP A 93 -12.20 -6.43 33.16
N SER A 94 -11.51 -5.34 33.44
CA SER A 94 -10.81 -5.14 34.74
C SER A 94 -11.75 -4.90 35.92
N ASP A 95 -13.02 -4.59 35.67
CA ASP A 95 -14.09 -4.48 36.67
C ASP A 95 -15.26 -5.36 36.23
N GLN A 96 -14.95 -6.66 36.19
CA GLN A 96 -15.80 -7.72 35.68
C GLN A 96 -17.12 -7.82 36.44
N ASP A 97 -17.12 -7.60 37.76
CA ASP A 97 -18.30 -7.69 38.60
C ASP A 97 -19.36 -6.66 38.18
N ARG A 98 -18.97 -5.39 37.99
CA ARG A 98 -19.91 -4.36 37.51
C ARG A 98 -20.37 -4.58 36.08
N PHE A 99 -19.51 -5.15 35.23
CA PHE A 99 -19.93 -5.53 33.88
C PHE A 99 -20.99 -6.63 33.94
N LEU A 100 -20.79 -7.66 34.76
CA LEU A 100 -21.74 -8.75 34.94
C LEU A 100 -23.04 -8.27 35.59
N GLU A 101 -22.99 -7.37 36.57
CA GLU A 101 -24.17 -6.72 37.15
C GLU A 101 -24.98 -5.97 36.09
N ALA A 102 -24.31 -5.14 35.26
CA ALA A 102 -24.97 -4.41 34.18
C ALA A 102 -25.55 -5.34 33.10
N VAL A 103 -24.89 -6.45 32.82
CA VAL A 103 -25.39 -7.49 31.90
C VAL A 103 -26.61 -8.21 32.50
N ALA A 104 -26.58 -8.56 33.79
CA ALA A 104 -27.71 -9.20 34.48
C ALA A 104 -28.94 -8.29 34.53
N GLU A 105 -28.76 -7.01 34.86
CA GLU A 105 -29.83 -6.00 34.81
C GLU A 105 -30.40 -5.87 33.39
N MET A 106 -29.54 -5.71 32.39
CA MET A 106 -29.94 -5.57 30.99
C MET A 106 -30.74 -6.79 30.50
N LEU A 107 -30.29 -8.00 30.83
CA LEU A 107 -30.95 -9.24 30.41
C LEU A 107 -32.28 -9.48 31.14
N SER A 108 -32.35 -9.13 32.43
CA SER A 108 -33.60 -9.23 33.18
C SER A 108 -34.65 -8.25 32.67
N ASP A 109 -34.25 -6.98 32.43
CA ASP A 109 -35.15 -5.99 31.84
C ASP A 109 -35.59 -6.33 30.42
N ALA A 110 -34.73 -7.05 29.68
CA ALA A 110 -35.06 -7.63 28.39
C ALA A 110 -35.89 -8.92 28.50
N GLY A 111 -36.22 -9.41 29.69
CA GLY A 111 -37.00 -10.64 29.90
C GLY A 111 -36.29 -11.92 29.46
N LEU A 112 -34.95 -11.87 29.34
CA LEU A 112 -34.09 -13.01 29.00
C LEU A 112 -33.48 -13.70 30.22
N LEU A 113 -33.56 -13.05 31.38
CA LEU A 113 -33.14 -13.56 32.69
C LEU A 113 -34.31 -13.36 33.65
N GLN A 114 -34.66 -14.35 34.47
CA GLN A 114 -35.83 -14.23 35.35
C GLN A 114 -35.59 -13.37 36.61
N ALA A 115 -34.33 -13.14 36.97
CA ALA A 115 -33.92 -12.39 38.16
C ALA A 115 -32.68 -11.55 37.87
N ASN A 116 -32.54 -10.38 38.49
CA ASN A 116 -31.47 -9.41 38.21
C ASN A 116 -30.15 -9.74 38.94
N SER A 117 -29.91 -11.00 39.32
CA SER A 117 -28.71 -11.36 40.09
C SER A 117 -27.59 -11.87 39.18
N VAL A 118 -26.35 -11.53 39.53
CA VAL A 118 -25.16 -12.06 38.84
C VAL A 118 -25.07 -13.57 39.02
N ASP A 119 -25.46 -14.10 40.18
CA ASP A 119 -25.49 -15.54 40.44
C ASP A 119 -26.45 -16.27 39.50
N ASP A 120 -27.61 -15.69 39.22
CA ASP A 120 -28.58 -16.25 38.27
C ASP A 120 -28.05 -16.17 36.84
N LEU A 121 -27.46 -15.04 36.44
CA LEU A 121 -26.79 -14.87 35.13
C LEU A 121 -25.72 -15.95 34.92
N LEU A 122 -24.85 -16.16 35.91
CA LEU A 122 -23.79 -17.16 35.86
C LEU A 122 -24.36 -18.58 35.89
N SER A 123 -25.44 -18.83 36.63
CA SER A 123 -26.07 -20.16 36.68
C SER A 123 -26.75 -20.54 35.36
N GLU A 124 -27.41 -19.58 34.67
CA GLU A 124 -28.19 -19.82 33.47
C GLU A 124 -27.32 -19.82 32.20
N PHE A 125 -26.30 -18.96 32.15
CA PHE A 125 -25.45 -18.77 30.95
C PHE A 125 -23.99 -19.20 31.10
N CYS A 126 -23.53 -19.49 32.33
CA CYS A 126 -22.14 -19.91 32.62
C CYS A 126 -22.08 -21.21 33.43
N THR A 127 -22.88 -22.22 33.08
CA THR A 127 -22.91 -23.50 33.82
C THR A 127 -21.56 -24.25 33.74
N PRO A 128 -20.97 -24.68 34.88
CA PRO A 128 -19.64 -25.29 34.92
C PRO A 128 -19.53 -26.71 34.34
N SER A 129 -20.65 -27.36 34.00
CA SER A 129 -20.68 -28.77 33.55
C SER A 129 -20.12 -29.01 32.14
N VAL A 130 -19.65 -27.96 31.45
CA VAL A 130 -19.19 -28.03 30.04
C VAL A 130 -17.66 -27.85 29.93
N TRP A 131 -16.93 -27.77 31.05
CA TRP A 131 -15.48 -27.52 31.03
C TRP A 131 -14.61 -28.56 31.75
N PRO A 132 -13.58 -29.13 31.09
CA PRO A 132 -13.31 -29.09 29.66
C PRO A 132 -14.31 -29.90 28.81
N PRO A 133 -14.66 -29.46 27.59
CA PRO A 133 -15.39 -30.30 26.66
C PRO A 133 -14.49 -31.42 26.12
N ALA A 134 -15.08 -32.58 25.82
CA ALA A 134 -14.37 -33.67 25.15
C ALA A 134 -13.94 -33.24 23.72
N PRO A 135 -12.74 -33.64 23.25
CA PRO A 135 -12.26 -33.27 21.92
C PRO A 135 -13.25 -33.65 20.81
N GLY A 136 -13.49 -32.72 19.87
CA GLY A 136 -14.36 -32.93 18.71
C GLY A 136 -15.84 -32.61 18.93
N ASN A 137 -16.28 -32.36 20.17
CA ASN A 137 -17.65 -31.96 20.44
C ASN A 137 -17.84 -30.43 20.31
N PRO A 138 -18.91 -29.98 19.64
CA PRO A 138 -19.36 -28.60 19.77
C PRO A 138 -19.79 -28.38 21.21
N PHE A 139 -19.32 -27.28 21.79
CA PHE A 139 -19.69 -26.87 23.14
C PHE A 139 -20.01 -25.37 23.09
N VAL A 140 -20.95 -24.91 23.90
CA VAL A 140 -21.41 -23.52 23.83
C VAL A 140 -20.52 -22.68 24.75
N THR A 141 -19.92 -21.61 24.22
CA THR A 141 -19.25 -20.59 25.03
C THR A 141 -20.12 -19.36 25.13
N SER A 142 -20.09 -18.71 26.29
CA SER A 142 -20.62 -17.36 26.42
C SER A 142 -19.55 -16.33 26.10
N VAL A 143 -19.98 -15.18 25.58
CA VAL A 143 -19.15 -13.96 25.47
C VAL A 143 -18.63 -13.49 26.84
N LEU A 144 -19.25 -13.99 27.93
CA LEU A 144 -18.87 -13.73 29.32
C LEU A 144 -17.72 -14.63 29.83
N SER A 145 -17.28 -15.63 29.06
CA SER A 145 -16.27 -16.62 29.49
C SER A 145 -14.88 -16.40 28.87
N TRP A 146 -14.50 -15.16 28.56
CA TRP A 146 -13.28 -14.84 27.77
C TRP A 146 -12.08 -14.45 28.65
N SER A 147 -10.85 -14.59 28.15
CA SER A 147 -9.63 -14.16 28.85
C SER A 147 -8.85 -13.10 28.05
N TYR A 148 -8.31 -12.10 28.77
CA TYR A 148 -7.56 -10.96 28.24
C TYR A 148 -6.06 -11.00 28.59
N GLU A 149 -5.55 -12.16 28.99
CA GLU A 149 -4.14 -12.37 29.33
C GLU A 149 -3.19 -11.97 28.19
N ASP A 150 -1.94 -11.68 28.54
CA ASP A 150 -0.95 -11.13 27.60
C ASP A 150 -0.58 -12.07 26.45
N SER A 151 -0.82 -13.37 26.61
CA SER A 151 -0.68 -14.43 25.61
C SER A 151 -1.86 -14.52 24.64
N SER A 152 -2.91 -13.71 24.84
CA SER A 152 -4.15 -13.79 24.07
C SER A 152 -4.03 -13.17 22.67
N PHE A 153 -4.79 -13.73 21.72
CA PHE A 153 -4.84 -13.38 20.29
C PHE A 153 -5.08 -11.88 19.99
N TRP A 154 -5.56 -11.11 20.97
CA TRP A 154 -5.87 -9.67 20.92
C TRP A 154 -4.68 -8.74 20.61
N ARG A 155 -3.46 -9.25 20.47
CA ARG A 155 -2.27 -8.46 20.09
C ARG A 155 -1.94 -8.48 18.60
N LEU A 156 -2.60 -9.32 17.78
CA LEU A 156 -2.18 -9.58 16.38
C LEU A 156 -3.10 -9.01 15.29
N VAL A 157 -4.27 -8.47 15.63
CA VAL A 157 -5.31 -8.07 14.66
C VAL A 157 -5.37 -6.55 14.44
N ALA A 158 -5.52 -6.13 13.18
CA ALA A 158 -5.75 -4.73 12.82
C ALA A 158 -7.14 -4.26 13.29
N MET A 159 -7.19 -3.44 14.33
CA MET A 159 -8.42 -2.95 14.96
C MET A 159 -9.36 -2.15 14.05
N SER A 160 -8.88 -1.65 12.91
CA SER A 160 -9.73 -1.00 11.90
C SER A 160 -10.67 -1.99 11.19
N GLU A 161 -10.23 -3.23 10.96
CA GLU A 161 -11.04 -4.26 10.30
C GLU A 161 -12.13 -4.77 11.24
N VAL A 162 -11.75 -5.06 12.49
CA VAL A 162 -12.68 -5.41 13.58
C VAL A 162 -13.80 -4.39 13.70
N PHE A 163 -13.45 -3.10 13.66
CA PHE A 163 -14.43 -2.02 13.76
C PHE A 163 -15.40 -2.00 12.58
N SER A 164 -14.90 -2.16 11.36
CA SER A 164 -15.75 -2.22 10.16
C SER A 164 -16.72 -3.39 10.22
N ILE A 165 -16.25 -4.57 10.67
CA ILE A 165 -17.08 -5.76 10.86
C ILE A 165 -18.12 -5.52 11.95
N ALA A 166 -17.74 -4.95 13.11
CA ALA A 166 -18.65 -4.66 14.21
C ALA A 166 -19.76 -3.68 13.80
N LYS A 167 -19.40 -2.61 13.07
CA LYS A 167 -20.36 -1.64 12.53
C LYS A 167 -21.33 -2.29 11.54
N ASN A 168 -20.83 -3.19 10.70
CA ASN A 168 -21.67 -3.97 9.79
C ASN A 168 -22.60 -4.92 10.56
N MET A 169 -22.12 -5.61 11.59
CA MET A 169 -22.93 -6.50 12.44
C MET A 169 -24.02 -5.74 13.22
N ALA A 170 -23.75 -4.50 13.66
CA ALA A 170 -24.76 -3.63 14.25
C ALA A 170 -25.81 -3.14 13.22
N SER A 171 -25.38 -2.93 11.97
CA SER A 171 -26.22 -2.37 10.90
C SER A 171 -27.06 -3.43 10.18
N PHE A 172 -26.54 -4.63 10.01
CA PHE A 172 -27.18 -5.74 9.30
C PHE A 172 -27.64 -6.79 10.31
N ARG A 173 -28.94 -7.13 10.31
CA ARG A 173 -29.48 -8.16 11.20
C ARG A 173 -28.68 -9.46 11.03
N PHE A 174 -28.32 -10.12 12.13
CA PHE A 174 -28.00 -11.56 12.08
C PHE A 174 -29.21 -12.27 11.46
N ARG A 175 -29.00 -12.99 10.36
CA ARG A 175 -30.06 -13.85 9.83
C ARG A 175 -30.20 -15.02 10.79
N GLU A 176 -31.41 -15.21 11.30
CA GLU A 176 -31.77 -16.35 12.13
C GLU A 176 -31.38 -17.65 11.39
N GLY A 177 -30.46 -18.44 11.94
CA GLY A 177 -29.96 -19.68 11.34
C GLY A 177 -28.62 -19.62 10.61
N GLU A 178 -27.88 -18.50 10.58
CA GLU A 178 -26.51 -18.49 10.04
C GLU A 178 -25.51 -19.17 10.99
N GLN A 179 -25.12 -20.43 10.69
CA GLN A 179 -23.97 -21.08 11.30
C GLN A 179 -22.66 -20.56 10.67
N VAL A 180 -21.77 -20.00 11.49
CA VAL A 180 -20.48 -19.45 11.03
C VAL A 180 -19.35 -20.45 11.34
N VAL A 181 -18.80 -21.09 10.30
CA VAL A 181 -17.65 -22.01 10.39
C VAL A 181 -16.66 -21.67 9.25
N MET A 182 -15.40 -21.28 9.50
CA MET A 182 -14.33 -21.37 8.46
C MET A 182 -12.89 -20.97 8.84
N ARG A 183 -11.85 -21.82 8.64
CA ARG A 183 -10.42 -21.88 9.18
C ARG A 183 -9.42 -20.73 8.87
N PHE A 184 -8.39 -20.52 9.74
CA PHE A 184 -7.22 -19.61 9.54
C PHE A 184 -5.88 -20.10 10.15
N PRO A 185 -4.71 -19.54 9.71
CA PRO A 185 -3.37 -20.12 9.82
C PRO A 185 -2.50 -19.61 10.98
N SER A 186 -1.36 -20.29 11.16
CA SER A 186 -0.54 -20.48 12.36
C SER A 186 0.67 -19.53 12.54
N GLY A 187 0.99 -19.22 13.81
CA GLY A 187 2.36 -19.14 14.34
C GLY A 187 2.73 -17.91 15.18
N LEU A 188 3.14 -18.13 16.45
CA LEU A 188 4.07 -17.37 17.33
C LEU A 188 4.23 -18.15 18.68
N PRO A 189 5.12 -17.77 19.62
CA PRO A 189 6.57 -17.99 19.76
C PRO A 189 6.95 -18.93 20.96
N PRO A 190 8.24 -19.24 21.23
CA PRO A 190 8.70 -20.51 21.83
C PRO A 190 8.97 -20.60 23.35
N ASP A 191 8.61 -19.64 24.20
CA ASP A 191 9.29 -19.52 25.52
C ASP A 191 8.45 -19.91 26.76
N LEU A 192 7.57 -20.92 26.68
CA LEU A 192 6.78 -21.37 27.86
C LEU A 192 6.83 -22.90 28.03
N ASP A 193 8.02 -23.38 28.42
CA ASP A 193 8.21 -24.72 28.96
C ASP A 193 7.85 -24.77 30.46
N ASP A 194 7.27 -25.91 30.85
CA ASP A 194 7.04 -26.37 32.22
C ASP A 194 6.08 -25.53 33.08
N HIS A 195 4.78 -25.77 32.90
CA HIS A 195 3.89 -26.27 33.96
C HIS A 195 2.55 -26.71 33.36
N GLY A 196 2.15 -27.95 33.66
CA GLY A 196 0.93 -28.59 33.18
C GLY A 196 -0.35 -27.91 33.66
N VAL A 197 -0.72 -26.80 33.01
CA VAL A 197 -2.08 -26.27 32.98
C VAL A 197 -2.65 -26.65 31.62
N ALA A 198 -3.56 -27.61 31.60
CA ALA A 198 -4.34 -27.95 30.41
C ALA A 198 -5.28 -26.79 30.08
N VAL A 199 -4.75 -25.77 29.40
CA VAL A 199 -5.55 -24.67 28.83
C VAL A 199 -6.17 -25.20 27.54
N ASN A 200 -7.44 -25.58 27.59
CA ASN A 200 -8.21 -25.91 26.39
C ASN A 200 -8.42 -24.62 25.59
N VAL A 201 -7.65 -24.46 24.51
CA VAL A 201 -7.75 -23.31 23.60
C VAL A 201 -8.76 -23.61 22.51
N PHE A 202 -9.76 -22.75 22.37
CA PHE A 202 -10.75 -22.85 21.30
C PHE A 202 -10.29 -22.20 20.02
N ASN A 203 -10.07 -23.02 19.01
CA ASN A 203 -9.70 -22.56 17.69
C ASN A 203 -10.96 -22.32 16.86
N PHE A 204 -11.35 -21.05 16.72
CA PHE A 204 -12.36 -20.66 15.74
C PHE A 204 -11.76 -20.47 14.40
N ALA A 205 -12.48 -21.06 13.47
CA ALA A 205 -12.01 -21.24 12.17
C ALA A 205 -11.81 -19.83 11.55
N ASP A 206 -12.63 -18.79 11.76
CA ASP A 206 -12.58 -17.55 10.93
C ASP A 206 -11.66 -16.42 11.42
N GLY A 207 -10.66 -16.78 12.22
CA GLY A 207 -9.56 -15.89 12.56
C GLY A 207 -10.01 -14.78 13.49
N GLY A 208 -10.87 -15.07 14.47
CA GLY A 208 -11.10 -14.30 15.70
C GLY A 208 -11.65 -12.87 15.57
N GLN A 209 -11.57 -12.22 14.40
CA GLN A 209 -11.96 -10.83 14.17
C GLN A 209 -13.49 -10.64 14.25
N LYS A 210 -14.27 -11.61 13.77
CA LYS A 210 -15.74 -11.55 13.84
C LYS A 210 -16.27 -11.78 15.25
N THR A 211 -15.63 -12.65 16.01
CA THR A 211 -15.93 -12.89 17.43
C THR A 211 -15.60 -11.65 18.25
N LEU A 212 -14.42 -11.06 18.04
CA LEU A 212 -14.05 -9.79 18.64
C LEU A 212 -15.02 -8.66 18.23
N ALA A 213 -15.43 -8.58 16.96
CA ALA A 213 -16.46 -7.65 16.52
C ALA A 213 -17.83 -7.89 17.17
N ALA A 214 -18.24 -9.15 17.37
CA ALA A 214 -19.45 -9.53 18.09
C ALA A 214 -19.43 -9.01 19.53
N PHE A 215 -18.30 -9.14 20.22
CA PHE A 215 -18.13 -8.59 21.56
C PHE A 215 -18.12 -7.07 21.59
N SER A 216 -17.54 -6.42 20.57
CA SER A 216 -17.64 -4.96 20.40
C SER A 216 -19.08 -4.48 20.29
N VAL A 217 -19.92 -5.21 19.55
CA VAL A 217 -21.36 -4.94 19.47
C VAL A 217 -22.04 -5.21 20.81
N PHE A 218 -21.68 -6.29 21.51
CA PHE A 218 -22.26 -6.63 22.81
C PHE A 218 -21.94 -5.60 23.91
N ILE A 219 -20.68 -5.17 24.05
CA ILE A 219 -20.31 -4.06 24.95
C ILE A 219 -21.10 -2.80 24.59
N SER A 220 -21.24 -2.50 23.30
CA SER A 220 -21.97 -1.32 22.85
C SER A 220 -23.47 -1.41 23.16
N LEU A 221 -24.06 -2.62 23.17
CA LEU A 221 -25.43 -2.86 23.61
C LEU A 221 -25.58 -2.64 25.13
N VAL A 222 -24.67 -3.17 25.94
CA VAL A 222 -24.64 -2.96 27.40
C VAL A 222 -24.50 -1.47 27.73
N LEU A 223 -23.66 -0.76 26.99
CA LEU A 223 -23.50 0.69 27.07
C LEU A 223 -24.77 1.47 26.69
N THR A 224 -25.44 1.03 25.63
CA THR A 224 -26.65 1.69 25.10
C THR A 224 -27.91 1.37 25.92
N TYR A 225 -27.91 0.28 26.69
CA TYR A 225 -29.03 -0.12 27.53
C TYR A 225 -29.53 1.00 28.45
N LYS A 226 -28.60 1.71 29.11
CA LYS A 226 -28.96 2.79 30.04
C LYS A 226 -29.62 3.98 29.36
N THR A 227 -29.46 4.14 28.04
CA THR A 227 -30.03 5.25 27.27
C THR A 227 -31.29 4.88 26.46
N CYS A 228 -31.47 3.60 26.08
CA CYS A 228 -32.72 3.12 25.50
C CYS A 228 -33.13 1.71 26.01
N PRO A 229 -33.59 1.57 27.27
CA PRO A 229 -33.96 0.26 27.82
C PRO A 229 -35.20 -0.34 27.13
N GLU A 230 -36.19 0.49 26.77
CA GLU A 230 -37.41 0.03 26.06
C GLU A 230 -37.13 -0.50 24.66
N CYS A 231 -36.01 -0.10 24.03
CA CYS A 231 -35.60 -0.63 22.75
C CYS A 231 -35.18 -2.11 22.84
N LEU A 232 -34.69 -2.57 23.99
CA LEU A 232 -34.15 -3.91 24.19
C LEU A 232 -35.24 -4.98 24.36
N LYS A 233 -36.45 -4.58 24.79
CA LYS A 233 -37.61 -5.49 24.90
C LYS A 233 -38.18 -5.93 23.56
N LYS A 234 -37.61 -5.47 22.44
CA LYS A 234 -38.02 -5.90 21.10
C LYS A 234 -37.56 -7.34 20.86
N PRO A 235 -38.43 -8.25 20.38
CA PRO A 235 -38.09 -9.66 20.18
C PRO A 235 -36.84 -9.90 19.32
N GLN A 236 -36.63 -9.07 18.30
CA GLN A 236 -35.46 -9.15 17.41
C GLN A 236 -34.15 -8.84 18.16
N VAL A 237 -34.19 -7.92 19.12
CA VAL A 237 -33.03 -7.51 19.92
C VAL A 237 -32.75 -8.55 20.99
N GLN A 238 -33.79 -9.07 21.64
CA GLN A 238 -33.69 -10.21 22.56
C GLN A 238 -33.05 -11.43 21.88
N THR A 239 -33.43 -11.71 20.63
CA THR A 239 -32.82 -12.79 19.83
C THR A 239 -31.32 -12.56 19.61
N TRP A 240 -30.90 -11.32 19.34
CA TRP A 240 -29.48 -10.98 19.18
C TRP A 240 -28.70 -11.13 20.48
N MET A 241 -29.24 -10.61 21.58
CA MET A 241 -28.62 -10.70 22.89
C MET A 241 -28.44 -12.16 23.31
N SER A 242 -29.47 -12.99 23.13
CA SER A 242 -29.40 -14.43 23.36
C SER A 242 -28.39 -15.13 22.44
N SER A 243 -28.32 -14.77 21.16
CA SER A 243 -27.36 -15.34 20.21
C SER A 243 -25.90 -14.97 20.55
N PHE A 244 -25.65 -13.76 21.05
CA PHE A 244 -24.31 -13.34 21.51
C PHE A 244 -23.89 -14.05 22.79
N LEU A 245 -24.84 -14.42 23.66
CA LEU A 245 -24.58 -15.21 24.86
C LEU A 245 -24.35 -16.70 24.56
N MET A 246 -24.79 -17.18 23.39
CA MET A 246 -24.77 -18.60 23.02
C MET A 246 -23.94 -18.83 21.75
N ILE A 247 -22.67 -18.40 21.78
CA ILE A 247 -21.77 -18.60 20.65
C ILE A 247 -21.28 -20.06 20.67
N GLN A 248 -21.68 -20.83 19.67
CA GLN A 248 -21.23 -22.22 19.53
C GLN A 248 -19.74 -22.28 19.19
N SER A 249 -19.04 -23.05 20.00
CA SER A 249 -17.61 -23.19 19.98
C SER A 249 -17.21 -24.64 19.66
N LEU A 250 -16.17 -24.86 18.85
CA LEU A 250 -15.71 -26.20 18.46
C LEU A 250 -14.32 -26.43 19.05
N CYS A 251 -14.20 -27.39 19.98
CA CYS A 251 -12.90 -27.83 20.46
C CYS A 251 -12.31 -28.84 19.48
N LYS A 252 -11.29 -28.43 18.70
CA LYS A 252 -10.52 -29.36 17.86
C LYS A 252 -9.25 -29.75 18.58
N SER A 253 -9.07 -31.05 18.84
CA SER A 253 -7.76 -31.59 19.19
C SER A 253 -6.77 -31.26 18.07
N ASN A 254 -5.53 -30.97 18.43
CA ASN A 254 -4.42 -31.14 17.51
C ASN A 254 -4.47 -32.60 17.03
N GLU A 255 -4.86 -32.78 15.76
CA GLU A 255 -4.73 -34.05 15.07
C GLU A 255 -3.25 -34.43 14.92
N ASP A 256 -3.00 -35.72 14.72
CA ASP A 256 -1.70 -36.36 14.48
C ASP A 256 -0.60 -35.43 13.93
N PRO A 257 0.65 -35.53 14.39
CA PRO A 257 1.78 -34.79 13.82
C PRO A 257 1.91 -34.93 12.29
N ASP A 258 1.39 -36.01 11.70
CA ASP A 258 1.27 -36.22 10.25
C ASP A 258 0.27 -35.27 9.55
N SER A 259 -0.78 -34.80 10.22
CA SER A 259 -1.83 -33.91 9.69
C SER A 259 -1.36 -32.45 9.53
N SER A 260 -0.41 -32.00 10.37
CA SER A 260 0.13 -30.63 10.33
C SER A 260 0.91 -30.34 9.04
N MET A 261 1.74 -31.30 8.62
CA MET A 261 2.55 -31.18 7.41
C MET A 261 1.68 -31.23 6.14
N ASP A 262 0.77 -32.20 6.02
CA ASP A 262 -0.10 -32.30 4.85
C ASP A 262 -1.02 -31.08 4.70
N GLY A 263 -1.48 -30.52 5.83
CA GLY A 263 -2.23 -29.27 5.83
C GLY A 263 -1.41 -28.07 5.34
N ALA A 264 -0.15 -27.97 5.73
CA ALA A 264 0.74 -26.90 5.29
C ALA A 264 1.20 -27.07 3.84
N LEU A 265 1.54 -28.30 3.42
CA LEU A 265 1.82 -28.66 2.03
C LEU A 265 0.61 -28.34 1.14
N GLY A 266 -0.61 -28.72 1.55
CA GLY A 266 -1.84 -28.42 0.83
C GLY A 266 -2.09 -26.92 0.64
N ARG A 267 -1.78 -26.09 1.65
CA ARG A 267 -1.85 -24.63 1.52
C ARG A 267 -0.87 -24.08 0.48
N ILE A 268 0.36 -24.58 0.47
CA ILE A 268 1.41 -24.13 -0.46
C ILE A 268 1.12 -24.58 -1.88
N ILE A 269 0.64 -25.81 -2.05
CA ILE A 269 0.24 -26.35 -3.35
C ILE A 269 -0.88 -25.49 -3.93
N LYS A 270 -1.91 -25.19 -3.11
CA LYS A 270 -2.99 -24.29 -3.51
C LYS A 270 -2.46 -22.89 -3.85
N GLN A 271 -1.57 -22.32 -3.03
CA GLN A 271 -0.96 -21.02 -3.30
C GLN A 271 -0.17 -21.00 -4.62
N ASN A 272 0.62 -22.04 -4.90
CA ASN A 272 1.39 -22.18 -6.14
C ASN A 272 0.47 -22.30 -7.37
N ILE A 273 -0.62 -23.06 -7.24
CA ILE A 273 -1.64 -23.20 -8.29
C ILE A 273 -2.36 -21.86 -8.53
N ASP A 274 -2.77 -21.18 -7.47
CA ASP A 274 -3.55 -19.94 -7.53
C ASP A 274 -2.71 -18.74 -8.00
N ALA A 275 -1.41 -18.70 -7.68
CA ALA A 275 -0.54 -17.57 -7.94
C ALA A 275 -0.32 -17.29 -9.44
N LYS A 276 -0.52 -18.28 -10.34
CA LYS A 276 -0.41 -18.21 -11.81
C LYS A 276 0.85 -17.58 -12.43
N ALA A 277 1.73 -16.93 -11.66
CA ALA A 277 2.74 -16.02 -12.16
C ALA A 277 4.13 -16.20 -11.53
N LEU A 278 4.27 -16.67 -10.28
CA LEU A 278 5.58 -16.96 -9.68
C LEU A 278 5.49 -18.11 -8.66
N PRO A 279 6.21 -19.23 -8.84
CA PRO A 279 6.27 -20.29 -7.83
C PRO A 279 6.98 -19.79 -6.57
N VAL A 280 6.52 -20.22 -5.38
CA VAL A 280 7.11 -19.92 -4.06
C VAL A 280 8.63 -20.10 -4.10
N SER A 281 9.42 -19.11 -3.66
CA SER A 281 10.89 -19.14 -3.74
C SER A 281 11.52 -20.19 -2.82
N SER A 282 12.77 -20.59 -3.08
CA SER A 282 13.48 -21.52 -2.20
C SER A 282 13.64 -21.00 -0.77
N LEU A 283 13.75 -19.69 -0.60
CA LEU A 283 13.79 -19.08 0.73
C LEU A 283 12.46 -19.26 1.47
N ALA A 284 11.33 -19.01 0.80
CA ALA A 284 10.02 -19.20 1.41
C ALA A 284 9.78 -20.69 1.75
N TRP A 285 10.24 -21.61 0.90
CA TRP A 285 10.26 -23.04 1.21
C TRP A 285 11.10 -23.36 2.45
N ALA A 286 12.32 -22.84 2.54
CA ALA A 286 13.17 -23.04 3.71
C ALA A 286 12.52 -22.47 4.99
N SER A 287 11.98 -21.26 4.94
CA SER A 287 11.28 -20.67 6.10
C SER A 287 10.07 -21.49 6.55
N ILE A 288 9.32 -22.05 5.61
CA ILE A 288 8.20 -22.94 5.92
C ILE A 288 8.70 -24.24 6.55
N PHE A 289 9.72 -24.87 5.98
CA PHE A 289 10.23 -26.12 6.52
C PHE A 289 10.82 -25.98 7.93
N GLN A 290 11.42 -24.82 8.25
CA GLN A 290 11.84 -24.50 9.62
C GLN A 290 10.68 -24.52 10.63
N THR A 291 9.42 -24.36 10.19
CA THR A 291 8.26 -24.40 11.10
C THR A 291 7.81 -25.80 11.50
N PHE A 292 8.25 -26.86 10.80
CA PHE A 292 7.83 -28.24 11.10
C PHE A 292 8.68 -28.92 12.19
N GLY A 293 9.70 -28.25 12.71
CA GLY A 293 10.60 -28.78 13.74
C GLY A 293 11.48 -29.95 13.24
N GLU A 294 12.11 -30.66 14.17
CA GLU A 294 13.04 -31.78 13.87
C GLU A 294 12.34 -33.09 13.50
N SER A 295 11.00 -33.12 13.57
CA SER A 295 10.19 -34.33 13.38
C SER A 295 10.22 -34.89 11.97
N TRP A 296 10.65 -34.10 10.98
CA TRP A 296 10.66 -34.47 9.56
C TRP A 296 12.01 -34.14 8.93
N THR A 297 12.53 -35.07 8.14
CA THR A 297 13.71 -34.76 7.31
C THR A 297 13.31 -33.88 6.14
N ILE A 298 14.28 -33.09 5.65
CA ILE A 298 14.06 -32.20 4.49
C ILE A 298 13.70 -33.02 3.26
N GLU A 299 14.33 -34.18 3.09
CA GLU A 299 14.08 -35.14 2.01
C GLU A 299 12.64 -35.65 2.03
N GLU A 300 12.13 -36.07 3.20
CA GLU A 300 10.74 -36.52 3.35
C GLU A 300 9.75 -35.41 3.00
N CYS A 301 9.99 -34.18 3.47
CA CYS A 301 9.15 -33.03 3.15
C CYS A 301 9.11 -32.71 1.65
N LEU A 302 10.29 -32.71 1.01
CA LEU A 302 10.44 -32.42 -0.42
C LEU A 302 9.82 -33.52 -1.29
N ASP A 303 9.98 -34.79 -0.92
CA ASP A 303 9.42 -35.91 -1.66
C ASP A 303 7.91 -36.01 -1.46
N ARG A 304 7.39 -35.73 -0.26
CA ARG A 304 5.95 -35.67 0.00
C ARG A 304 5.27 -34.52 -0.74
N TYR A 305 5.91 -33.36 -0.86
CA TYR A 305 5.40 -32.27 -1.71
C TYR A 305 5.31 -32.69 -3.19
N ASN A 306 6.40 -33.23 -3.76
CA ASN A 306 6.43 -33.56 -5.18
C ASN A 306 5.57 -34.78 -5.54
N SER A 307 5.35 -35.69 -4.60
CA SER A 307 4.42 -36.83 -4.76
C SER A 307 2.95 -36.46 -4.49
N HIS A 308 2.65 -35.23 -4.08
CA HIS A 308 1.29 -34.84 -3.78
C HIS A 308 0.41 -34.87 -5.06
N PRO A 309 -0.79 -35.49 -5.03
CA PRO A 309 -1.60 -35.72 -6.24
C PRO A 309 -1.90 -34.46 -7.05
N GLN A 310 -2.13 -33.32 -6.39
CA GLN A 310 -2.38 -32.04 -7.06
C GLN A 310 -1.13 -31.46 -7.77
N VAL A 311 0.07 -31.74 -7.25
CA VAL A 311 1.34 -31.33 -7.88
C VAL A 311 1.61 -32.17 -9.12
N LEU A 312 1.39 -33.49 -9.03
CA LEU A 312 1.48 -34.42 -10.16
C LEU A 312 0.43 -34.13 -11.24
N ALA A 313 -0.82 -33.83 -10.85
CA ALA A 313 -1.89 -33.52 -11.79
C ALA A 313 -1.60 -32.27 -12.64
N TYR A 314 -0.92 -31.27 -12.05
CA TYR A 314 -0.56 -30.03 -12.74
C TYR A 314 0.59 -30.22 -13.77
N GLU A 315 1.30 -31.34 -13.72
CA GLU A 315 2.34 -31.71 -14.71
C GLU A 315 1.72 -32.28 -15.99
N SER A 316 0.59 -32.99 -15.87
CA SER A 316 -0.03 -33.75 -16.98
C SER A 316 -0.83 -32.92 -17.98
N ALA A 317 -1.02 -31.62 -17.73
CA ALA A 317 -1.83 -30.76 -18.59
C ALA A 317 -0.94 -29.90 -19.51
N ASP A 318 -1.16 -30.00 -20.83
CA ASP A 318 -0.57 -29.20 -21.92
C ASP A 318 -0.87 -27.68 -21.84
N THR A 319 -0.99 -27.11 -20.64
CA THR A 319 -1.42 -25.73 -20.41
C THR A 319 -0.32 -24.69 -20.62
N GLY A 320 0.89 -25.09 -21.04
CA GLY A 320 2.02 -24.18 -21.31
C GLY A 320 2.49 -23.35 -20.10
N SER A 321 2.01 -23.66 -18.89
CA SER A 321 2.16 -22.82 -17.68
C SER A 321 3.36 -23.18 -16.79
N GLY A 322 4.19 -24.15 -17.20
CA GLY A 322 5.35 -24.62 -16.42
C GLY A 322 4.97 -25.54 -15.25
N SER A 323 5.88 -26.45 -14.89
CA SER A 323 5.71 -27.37 -13.75
C SER A 323 5.82 -26.65 -12.42
N ILE A 324 4.94 -26.99 -11.46
CA ILE A 324 5.01 -26.51 -10.06
C ILE A 324 5.84 -27.44 -9.15
N GLN A 325 6.40 -28.52 -9.70
CA GLN A 325 7.33 -29.38 -8.99
C GLN A 325 8.63 -28.63 -8.66
N LEU A 326 9.24 -29.00 -7.54
CA LEU A 326 10.57 -28.53 -7.19
C LEU A 326 11.59 -29.28 -8.05
N ASN A 327 12.14 -28.58 -9.05
CA ASN A 327 13.23 -29.10 -9.86
C ASN A 327 14.50 -29.34 -9.01
N GLY A 328 15.48 -30.06 -9.57
CA GLY A 328 16.70 -30.42 -8.84
C GLY A 328 17.47 -29.21 -8.28
N SER A 329 17.56 -28.11 -9.04
CA SER A 329 18.21 -26.87 -8.60
C SER A 329 17.51 -26.26 -7.37
N LYS A 330 16.17 -26.23 -7.37
CA LYS A 330 15.37 -25.67 -6.28
C LYS A 330 15.39 -26.55 -5.04
N ARG A 331 15.34 -27.88 -5.21
CA ARG A 331 15.57 -28.84 -4.10
C ARG A 331 16.94 -28.61 -3.47
N GLN A 332 17.97 -28.42 -4.29
CA GLN A 332 19.33 -28.16 -3.80
C GLN A 332 19.43 -26.82 -3.08
N ALA A 333 18.77 -25.78 -3.58
CA ALA A 333 18.70 -24.49 -2.92
C ALA A 333 18.06 -24.57 -1.52
N VAL A 334 16.92 -25.26 -1.39
CA VAL A 334 16.26 -25.48 -0.11
C VAL A 334 17.15 -26.28 0.85
N ARG A 335 17.78 -27.36 0.36
CA ARG A 335 18.72 -28.15 1.16
C ARG A 335 19.87 -27.30 1.68
N ASN A 336 20.48 -26.49 0.82
CA ASN A 336 21.58 -25.61 1.20
C ASN A 336 21.16 -24.60 2.26
N LEU A 337 19.99 -23.98 2.11
CA LEU A 337 19.46 -23.00 3.06
C LEU A 337 19.14 -23.60 4.43
N LEU A 338 18.67 -24.85 4.49
CA LEU A 338 18.26 -25.48 5.74
C LEU A 338 19.39 -26.21 6.46
N SER A 339 20.21 -26.95 5.72
CA SER A 339 21.21 -27.87 6.30
C SER A 339 22.64 -27.34 6.27
N ARG A 340 22.94 -26.34 5.44
CA ARG A 340 24.31 -25.85 5.21
C ARG A 340 24.44 -24.33 5.30
N CYS A 341 23.39 -23.63 5.72
CA CYS A 341 23.41 -22.19 5.94
C CYS A 341 23.45 -21.93 7.44
N SER A 342 24.46 -21.20 7.89
CA SER A 342 24.54 -20.77 9.28
C SER A 342 23.36 -19.86 9.61
N PRO A 343 22.86 -19.86 10.86
CA PRO A 343 21.75 -18.99 11.27
C PRO A 343 22.01 -17.52 10.98
N ALA A 344 23.26 -17.06 11.19
CA ALA A 344 23.67 -15.69 10.91
C ALA A 344 23.62 -15.35 9.41
N ALA A 345 24.10 -16.25 8.54
CA ALA A 345 24.01 -16.05 7.09
C ALA A 345 22.55 -16.10 6.62
N PHE A 346 21.72 -17.00 7.16
CA PHE A 346 20.30 -17.09 6.84
C PHE A 346 19.56 -15.80 7.18
N GLN A 347 19.86 -15.18 8.34
CA GLN A 347 19.29 -13.89 8.72
C GLN A 347 19.66 -12.77 7.73
N VAL A 348 20.89 -12.75 7.20
CA VAL A 348 21.28 -11.78 6.14
C VAL A 348 20.42 -11.96 4.89
N ILE A 349 20.12 -13.21 4.50
CA ILE A 349 19.23 -13.49 3.36
C ILE A 349 17.83 -12.98 3.64
N VAL A 350 17.25 -13.29 4.80
CA VAL A 350 15.90 -12.86 5.18
C VAL A 350 15.82 -11.33 5.21
N GLN A 351 16.77 -10.65 5.85
CA GLN A 351 16.84 -9.20 5.90
C GLN A 351 16.94 -8.56 4.51
N SER A 352 17.62 -9.22 3.56
CA SER A 352 17.68 -8.72 2.17
C SER A 352 16.33 -8.76 1.44
N THR A 353 15.36 -9.53 1.96
CA THR A 353 14.03 -9.66 1.35
C THR A 353 12.99 -8.69 1.88
N HIS A 354 13.32 -7.89 2.91
CA HIS A 354 12.39 -6.94 3.51
C HIS A 354 11.94 -5.87 2.51
N ASP A 355 12.90 -5.29 1.77
CA ASP A 355 12.63 -4.17 0.85
C ASP A 355 12.51 -4.60 -0.62
N VAL A 356 13.04 -5.78 -0.97
CA VAL A 356 13.10 -6.29 -2.34
C VAL A 356 12.68 -7.76 -2.36
N PRO A 357 11.74 -8.18 -3.22
CA PRO A 357 11.38 -9.60 -3.33
C PRO A 357 12.60 -10.46 -3.60
N PHE A 358 12.68 -11.67 -3.02
CA PHE A 358 13.82 -12.58 -3.19
C PHE A 358 14.27 -12.76 -4.65
N VAL A 359 13.31 -12.88 -5.58
CA VAL A 359 13.57 -13.03 -7.03
C VAL A 359 14.30 -11.83 -7.65
N SER A 360 14.25 -10.66 -7.01
CA SER A 360 14.90 -9.40 -7.39
C SER A 360 16.03 -8.97 -6.46
N GLY A 361 16.25 -9.66 -5.34
CA GLY A 361 17.26 -9.31 -4.33
C GLY A 361 18.69 -9.75 -4.69
N ALA A 362 19.61 -9.58 -3.74
CA ALA A 362 21.02 -9.94 -3.91
C ALA A 362 21.22 -11.44 -4.16
N PHE A 363 20.39 -12.27 -3.54
CA PHE A 363 20.47 -13.73 -3.59
C PHE A 363 19.44 -14.29 -4.59
N SER A 364 19.92 -14.92 -5.65
CA SER A 364 19.09 -15.57 -6.66
C SER A 364 18.88 -17.06 -6.37
N GLU A 365 17.91 -17.70 -7.03
CA GLU A 365 17.75 -19.16 -6.97
C GLU A 365 19.04 -19.89 -7.39
N SER A 366 19.71 -19.41 -8.44
CA SER A 366 21.01 -19.93 -8.86
C SER A 366 22.09 -19.74 -7.79
N PHE A 367 22.09 -18.62 -7.06
CA PHE A 367 23.01 -18.37 -5.96
C PHE A 367 22.81 -19.41 -4.85
N VAL A 368 21.59 -19.57 -4.34
CA VAL A 368 21.34 -20.47 -3.20
C VAL A 368 21.46 -21.95 -3.60
N SER A 369 21.32 -22.28 -4.88
CA SER A 369 21.55 -23.63 -5.38
C SER A 369 23.04 -24.02 -5.49
N ASN A 370 23.96 -23.05 -5.44
CA ASN A 370 25.39 -23.30 -5.60
C ASN A 370 26.03 -23.76 -4.29
N ASN A 371 26.46 -25.02 -4.24
CA ASN A 371 27.05 -25.63 -3.04
C ASN A 371 28.35 -24.98 -2.56
N SER A 372 29.10 -24.31 -3.44
CA SER A 372 30.39 -23.67 -3.12
C SER A 372 30.27 -22.47 -2.16
N PHE A 373 29.04 -22.00 -1.94
CA PHE A 373 28.72 -20.89 -1.05
C PHE A 373 28.27 -21.32 0.35
N PHE A 374 28.16 -22.63 0.60
CA PHE A 374 27.60 -23.16 1.84
C PHE A 374 28.62 -23.92 2.68
N MET A 375 28.31 -24.12 3.96
CA MET A 375 29.20 -24.75 4.93
C MET A 375 29.72 -26.10 4.45
N GLY A 376 30.98 -26.39 4.77
CA GLY A 376 31.66 -27.63 4.36
C GLY A 376 32.14 -27.65 2.91
N SER A 377 31.80 -26.65 2.09
CA SER A 377 32.39 -26.51 0.76
C SER A 377 33.87 -26.12 0.84
N LYS A 378 34.66 -26.65 -0.09
CA LYS A 378 36.03 -26.24 -0.38
C LYS A 378 36.06 -25.67 -1.80
N ASN A 379 37.06 -24.85 -2.11
CA ASN A 379 37.23 -24.38 -3.49
C ASN A 379 38.18 -25.32 -4.25
N PRO A 380 37.69 -26.14 -5.20
CA PRO A 380 38.54 -27.05 -5.97
C PRO A 380 39.40 -26.32 -7.03
N ASP A 381 39.00 -25.12 -7.45
CA ASP A 381 39.56 -24.42 -8.62
C ASP A 381 40.68 -23.44 -8.26
N LEU A 382 40.99 -23.28 -6.97
CA LEU A 382 42.25 -22.69 -6.53
C LEU A 382 43.37 -23.71 -6.80
N LEU A 383 43.71 -23.86 -8.08
CA LEU A 383 44.92 -24.54 -8.51
C LEU A 383 46.09 -23.92 -7.73
N LEU A 384 46.83 -24.77 -7.04
CA LEU A 384 48.05 -24.46 -6.30
C LEU A 384 49.02 -23.73 -7.25
N ALA A 385 48.89 -22.41 -7.36
CA ALA A 385 49.94 -21.58 -7.93
C ALA A 385 51.17 -21.85 -7.06
N ASN A 386 52.26 -22.28 -7.70
CA ASN A 386 53.50 -22.67 -7.04
C ASN A 386 53.81 -21.70 -5.89
N ALA A 387 53.72 -22.19 -4.64
CA ALA A 387 54.01 -21.44 -3.43
C ALA A 387 55.49 -21.04 -3.44
N SER A 388 55.82 -19.97 -4.16
CA SER A 388 57.20 -19.54 -4.42
C SER A 388 57.56 -18.23 -3.73
N THR A 389 56.65 -17.64 -2.97
CA THR A 389 56.85 -16.33 -2.35
C THR A 389 57.37 -16.45 -0.91
N THR A 390 58.59 -15.96 -0.72
CA THR A 390 59.37 -15.90 0.53
C THR A 390 58.92 -14.77 1.48
N GLU A 391 57.67 -14.31 1.40
CA GLU A 391 57.21 -13.27 2.32
C GLU A 391 57.03 -13.90 3.71
N GLU A 392 57.96 -13.60 4.61
CA GLU A 392 57.88 -13.96 6.02
C GLU A 392 57.36 -12.78 6.85
N PRO A 393 56.60 -13.03 7.92
CA PRO A 393 56.26 -12.02 8.92
C PRO A 393 57.51 -11.33 9.46
N LEU A 394 57.35 -10.11 9.99
CA LEU A 394 58.46 -9.43 10.65
C LEU A 394 58.99 -10.27 11.83
N PRO A 395 60.29 -10.17 12.17
CA PRO A 395 60.84 -10.87 13.33
C PRO A 395 60.01 -10.58 14.60
N GLU A 396 59.69 -11.62 15.36
CA GLU A 396 58.86 -11.55 16.59
C GLU A 396 57.37 -11.23 16.39
N GLU A 397 56.90 -11.12 15.14
CA GLU A 397 55.48 -10.92 14.88
C GLU A 397 54.69 -12.21 15.07
N ILE A 398 53.63 -12.15 15.90
CA ILE A 398 52.61 -13.21 15.97
C ILE A 398 52.01 -13.38 14.57
N PHE A 399 51.91 -14.62 14.11
CA PHE A 399 51.37 -14.99 12.81
C PHE A 399 50.33 -16.10 12.95
N MET A 400 49.53 -16.29 11.91
CA MET A 400 48.68 -17.46 11.73
C MET A 400 49.09 -18.25 10.49
N LYS A 401 48.65 -19.50 10.36
CA LYS A 401 48.84 -20.32 9.14
C LYS A 401 47.50 -20.45 8.43
N PRO A 402 47.29 -19.78 7.28
CA PRO A 402 46.03 -19.89 6.54
C PRO A 402 45.84 -21.30 5.96
N ASP A 403 44.62 -21.80 6.02
CA ASP A 403 44.19 -23.00 5.30
C ASP A 403 43.67 -22.59 3.91
N TYR A 404 44.52 -22.73 2.91
CA TYR A 404 44.22 -22.41 1.51
C TYR A 404 43.29 -23.43 0.83
N SER A 405 42.89 -24.53 1.52
CA SER A 405 41.74 -25.30 1.07
C SER A 405 40.42 -24.52 1.22
N LEU A 406 40.47 -23.39 1.95
CA LEU A 406 39.40 -22.43 2.18
C LEU A 406 38.07 -23.13 2.49
N PRO A 407 38.01 -23.94 3.56
CA PRO A 407 36.75 -24.55 3.97
C PRO A 407 35.78 -23.46 4.40
N MET A 408 34.55 -23.50 3.89
CA MET A 408 33.51 -22.56 4.31
C MET A 408 33.08 -22.85 5.75
N THR A 409 33.40 -21.93 6.66
CA THR A 409 33.00 -21.92 8.07
C THR A 409 31.73 -21.08 8.27
N GLU A 410 31.09 -21.17 9.43
CA GLU A 410 29.93 -20.33 9.77
C GLU A 410 30.24 -18.83 9.69
N ASP A 411 31.38 -18.41 10.24
CA ASP A 411 31.82 -17.01 10.24
C ASP A 411 32.16 -16.53 8.82
N GLY A 412 32.89 -17.35 8.05
CA GLY A 412 33.20 -17.07 6.65
C GLY A 412 31.95 -16.96 5.78
N GLN A 413 30.94 -17.80 6.04
CA GLN A 413 29.66 -17.74 5.34
C GLN A 413 28.89 -16.46 5.68
N TYR A 414 28.84 -16.06 6.96
CA TYR A 414 28.21 -14.80 7.34
C TYR A 414 28.89 -13.60 6.67
N VAL A 415 30.23 -13.50 6.74
CA VAL A 415 30.98 -12.41 6.09
C VAL A 415 30.71 -12.38 4.59
N PHE A 416 30.73 -13.55 3.94
CA PHE A 416 30.46 -13.68 2.52
C PHE A 416 29.06 -13.15 2.14
N PHE A 417 28.01 -13.62 2.82
CA PHE A 417 26.64 -13.22 2.52
C PHE A 417 26.40 -11.73 2.83
N ALA A 418 26.94 -11.24 3.95
CA ALA A 418 26.85 -9.82 4.32
C ALA A 418 27.54 -8.93 3.28
N LYS A 419 28.71 -9.33 2.78
CA LYS A 419 29.46 -8.59 1.76
C LYS A 419 28.77 -8.62 0.40
N VAL A 420 28.20 -9.76 0.00
CA VAL A 420 27.39 -9.87 -1.23
C VAL A 420 26.19 -8.93 -1.16
N LYS A 421 25.47 -8.91 -0.02
CA LYS A 421 24.36 -7.99 0.21
C LYS A 421 24.82 -6.54 0.14
N ALA A 422 25.87 -6.16 0.87
CA ALA A 422 26.39 -4.79 0.90
C ALA A 422 26.85 -4.31 -0.50
N LYS A 423 27.56 -5.16 -1.26
CA LYS A 423 27.98 -4.87 -2.64
C LYS A 423 26.76 -4.67 -3.54
N PHE A 424 25.76 -5.54 -3.44
CA PHE A 424 24.52 -5.44 -4.22
C PHE A 424 23.72 -4.18 -3.88
N ASP A 425 23.54 -3.87 -2.59
CA ASP A 425 22.82 -2.69 -2.14
C ASP A 425 23.50 -1.40 -2.61
N LYS A 426 24.84 -1.36 -2.56
CA LYS A 426 25.64 -0.22 -3.05
C LYS A 426 25.49 -0.02 -4.56
N ILE A 427 25.59 -1.09 -5.35
CA ILE A 427 25.51 -1.01 -6.83
C ILE A 427 24.08 -0.73 -7.29
N THR A 428 23.07 -1.19 -6.54
CA THR A 428 21.65 -1.05 -6.91
C THR A 428 20.94 0.12 -6.25
N ALA A 429 21.69 0.96 -5.52
CA ALA A 429 21.16 2.18 -4.91
C ALA A 429 20.50 3.06 -5.99
N GLY A 430 19.25 3.44 -5.76
CA GLY A 430 18.47 4.26 -6.70
C GLY A 430 17.82 3.52 -7.88
N LEU A 431 17.98 2.20 -8.00
CA LEU A 431 17.38 1.43 -9.11
C LEU A 431 16.07 0.74 -8.74
N THR A 432 15.20 0.54 -9.73
CA THR A 432 13.94 -0.20 -9.56
C THR A 432 14.19 -1.69 -9.34
N ALA A 433 13.30 -2.36 -8.59
CA ALA A 433 13.43 -3.79 -8.27
C ALA A 433 13.55 -4.72 -9.50
N LYS A 434 13.06 -4.30 -10.67
CA LYS A 434 13.21 -5.07 -11.92
C LYS A 434 14.63 -4.98 -12.47
N ASP A 435 15.26 -3.82 -12.38
CA ASP A 435 16.61 -3.58 -12.91
C ASP A 435 17.69 -4.11 -11.98
N LYS A 436 17.44 -4.14 -10.66
CA LYS A 436 18.39 -4.69 -9.67
C LYS A 436 18.84 -6.11 -10.00
N LYS A 437 17.95 -6.94 -10.57
CA LYS A 437 18.26 -8.34 -10.95
C LYS A 437 19.42 -8.45 -11.94
N LYS A 438 19.59 -7.47 -12.84
CA LYS A 438 20.65 -7.48 -13.87
C LYS A 438 22.04 -7.16 -13.31
N LEU A 439 22.10 -6.60 -12.10
CA LEU A 439 23.34 -6.16 -11.45
C LEU A 439 23.81 -7.11 -10.35
N ARG A 440 23.31 -8.35 -10.35
CA ARG A 440 23.85 -9.41 -9.51
C ARG A 440 25.26 -9.73 -9.95
N ALA A 441 26.14 -9.99 -8.97
CA ALA A 441 27.47 -10.49 -9.23
C ALA A 441 27.39 -11.81 -10.02
N SER A 442 28.31 -11.97 -10.98
CA SER A 442 28.46 -13.21 -11.74
C SER A 442 28.92 -14.37 -10.83
N SER A 443 28.80 -15.61 -11.30
CA SER A 443 29.26 -16.77 -10.51
C SER A 443 30.76 -16.68 -10.16
N ASP A 444 31.57 -16.17 -11.08
CA ASP A 444 33.03 -16.03 -10.88
C ASP A 444 33.34 -14.93 -9.86
N GLU A 445 32.65 -13.79 -9.94
CA GLU A 445 32.76 -12.74 -8.92
C GLU A 445 32.35 -13.25 -7.53
N LEU A 446 31.29 -14.06 -7.46
CA LEU A 446 30.83 -14.63 -6.20
C LEU A 446 31.82 -15.63 -5.62
N LEU A 447 32.44 -16.48 -6.44
CA LEU A 447 33.50 -17.40 -6.01
C LEU A 447 34.74 -16.63 -5.52
N PHE A 448 35.09 -15.53 -6.18
CA PHE A 448 36.14 -14.63 -5.75
C PHE A 448 35.84 -14.01 -4.37
N VAL A 449 34.67 -13.38 -4.22
CA VAL A 449 34.25 -12.78 -2.93
C VAL A 449 34.14 -13.85 -1.84
N ARG A 450 33.70 -15.07 -2.18
CA ARG A 450 33.66 -16.21 -1.25
C ARG A 450 35.05 -16.55 -0.72
N ASN A 451 36.05 -16.66 -1.60
CA ASN A 451 37.41 -17.00 -1.19
C ASN A 451 38.03 -15.94 -0.28
N LEU A 452 37.87 -14.66 -0.64
CA LEU A 452 38.32 -13.55 0.21
C LEU A 452 37.64 -13.57 1.57
N SER A 453 36.32 -13.83 1.60
CA SER A 453 35.55 -13.83 2.85
C SER A 453 35.96 -14.99 3.78
N VAL A 454 36.22 -16.17 3.21
CA VAL A 454 36.71 -17.32 3.97
C VAL A 454 38.11 -17.06 4.51
N LEU A 455 39.03 -16.56 3.68
CA LEU A 455 40.39 -16.20 4.12
C LEU A 455 40.34 -15.14 5.23
N PHE A 456 39.53 -14.10 5.05
CA PHE A 456 39.33 -13.06 6.06
C PHE A 456 38.79 -13.64 7.38
N SER A 457 37.81 -14.55 7.34
CA SER A 457 37.28 -15.18 8.56
C SER A 457 38.32 -16.00 9.32
N GLN A 458 39.29 -16.61 8.64
CA GLN A 458 40.41 -17.28 9.29
C GLN A 458 41.38 -16.28 9.95
N PHE A 459 41.54 -15.11 9.34
CA PHE A 459 42.41 -14.03 9.80
C PHE A 459 41.81 -13.17 10.91
N TYR A 460 40.48 -13.08 10.99
CA TYR A 460 39.79 -12.22 11.93
C TYR A 460 40.06 -12.53 13.43
N PRO A 461 40.17 -13.79 13.89
CA PRO A 461 40.63 -14.07 15.26
C PRO A 461 42.03 -13.52 15.54
N HIS A 462 42.92 -13.54 14.55
CA HIS A 462 44.25 -12.96 14.67
C HIS A 462 44.19 -11.42 14.76
N LEU A 463 43.29 -10.78 14.01
CA LEU A 463 43.01 -9.35 14.13
C LEU A 463 42.54 -8.97 15.53
N LYS A 464 41.60 -9.71 16.13
CA LYS A 464 41.11 -9.47 17.50
C LYS A 464 42.24 -9.51 18.53
N ILE A 465 43.15 -10.49 18.43
CA ILE A 465 44.29 -10.60 19.34
C ILE A 465 45.24 -9.39 19.21
N ARG A 466 45.36 -8.82 18.00
CA ARG A 466 46.33 -7.77 17.70
C ARG A 466 45.82 -6.35 17.92
N LEU A 467 44.61 -6.07 17.45
CA LEU A 467 44.01 -4.73 17.47
C LEU A 467 43.04 -4.53 18.64
N GLY A 468 42.58 -5.62 19.27
CA GLY A 468 41.45 -5.59 20.19
C GLY A 468 40.12 -5.78 19.45
N ASP A 469 39.04 -6.00 20.21
CA ASP A 469 37.73 -6.33 19.64
C ASP A 469 37.12 -5.18 18.83
N GLU A 470 37.19 -3.94 19.32
CA GLU A 470 36.58 -2.78 18.68
C GLU A 470 37.18 -2.50 17.29
N ASP A 471 38.51 -2.44 17.22
CA ASP A 471 39.23 -2.18 15.96
C ASP A 471 39.11 -3.36 14.98
N ALA A 472 39.14 -4.61 15.47
CA ALA A 472 38.93 -5.77 14.62
C ALA A 472 37.50 -5.79 14.04
N ASP A 473 36.49 -5.44 14.84
CA ASP A 473 35.09 -5.36 14.41
C ASP A 473 34.90 -4.22 13.39
N ALA A 474 35.56 -3.08 13.59
CA ALA A 474 35.62 -1.99 12.61
C ALA A 474 36.27 -2.44 11.30
N TRP A 475 37.36 -3.22 11.37
CA TRP A 475 38.03 -3.79 10.19
C TRP A 475 37.10 -4.76 9.45
N ARG A 476 36.37 -5.61 10.17
CA ARG A 476 35.36 -6.51 9.61
C ARG A 476 34.22 -5.75 8.95
N ALA A 477 33.72 -4.70 9.58
CA ALA A 477 32.68 -3.85 9.00
C ALA A 477 33.17 -3.14 7.72
N ALA A 478 34.42 -2.66 7.72
CA ALA A 478 35.06 -2.06 6.55
C ALA A 478 35.27 -3.09 5.43
N PHE A 479 35.67 -4.32 5.77
CA PHE A 479 35.79 -5.43 4.81
C PHE A 479 34.43 -5.80 4.19
N ILE A 480 33.35 -5.83 4.98
CA ILE A 480 32.00 -6.15 4.46
C ILE A 480 31.47 -5.03 3.56
N SER A 481 31.65 -3.76 3.96
CA SER A 481 31.02 -2.61 3.30
C SER A 481 31.80 -2.05 2.11
N SER A 482 33.11 -2.31 2.02
CA SER A 482 34.01 -1.70 1.03
C SER A 482 34.81 -2.74 0.25
N SER A 483 35.38 -2.31 -0.88
CA SER A 483 36.33 -3.08 -1.67
C SER A 483 37.79 -2.78 -1.32
N HIS A 484 38.06 -1.76 -0.50
CA HIS A 484 39.44 -1.33 -0.21
C HIS A 484 40.26 -2.41 0.48
N LYS A 485 39.62 -3.21 1.34
CA LYS A 485 40.27 -4.34 2.02
C LYS A 485 40.29 -5.63 1.19
N ASP A 486 39.67 -5.64 0.01
CA ASP A 486 39.72 -6.79 -0.90
C ASP A 486 41.10 -6.95 -1.51
N ASP A 487 41.79 -5.84 -1.79
CA ASP A 487 43.13 -5.85 -2.39
C ASP A 487 44.16 -6.49 -1.44
N ASP A 488 44.05 -6.25 -0.14
CA ASP A 488 44.90 -6.87 0.88
C ASP A 488 44.71 -8.40 0.91
N MET A 489 43.45 -8.84 1.03
CA MET A 489 43.12 -10.26 1.08
C MET A 489 43.40 -10.95 -0.25
N ASN A 490 43.21 -10.27 -1.37
CA ASN A 490 43.49 -10.79 -2.70
C ASN A 490 45.00 -10.97 -2.92
N ASN A 491 45.82 -10.03 -2.45
CA ASN A 491 47.27 -10.18 -2.49
C ASN A 491 47.71 -11.43 -1.71
N VAL A 492 47.19 -11.63 -0.50
CA VAL A 492 47.47 -12.83 0.30
C VAL A 492 46.98 -14.10 -0.39
N LEU A 493 45.79 -14.07 -1.02
CA LEU A 493 45.24 -15.21 -1.74
C LEU A 493 46.08 -15.58 -2.98
N GLN A 494 46.70 -14.59 -3.63
CA GLN A 494 47.58 -14.78 -4.79
C GLN A 494 48.98 -15.26 -4.39
N THR A 495 49.55 -14.73 -3.30
CA THR A 495 50.92 -15.09 -2.85
C THR A 495 50.96 -16.33 -1.95
N GLN A 496 49.81 -16.75 -1.41
CA GLN A 496 49.63 -17.91 -0.54
C GLN A 496 50.75 -18.11 0.50
N PRO A 497 51.09 -17.08 1.31
CA PRO A 497 52.18 -17.19 2.26
C PRO A 497 51.89 -18.27 3.32
N VAL A 498 52.93 -19.01 3.71
CA VAL A 498 52.83 -20.09 4.72
C VAL A 498 52.43 -19.52 6.09
N LYS A 499 52.84 -18.29 6.38
CA LYS A 499 52.53 -17.54 7.60
C LYS A 499 51.93 -16.20 7.18
N LEU A 500 50.81 -15.83 7.80
CA LEU A 500 50.13 -14.56 7.57
C LEU A 500 50.15 -13.74 8.87
N ALA A 501 50.58 -12.49 8.77
CA ALA A 501 50.58 -11.53 9.86
C ALA A 501 50.05 -10.16 9.39
N LEU A 502 49.75 -9.27 10.33
CA LEU A 502 49.15 -7.96 10.04
C LEU A 502 50.06 -7.09 9.16
N SER A 503 51.37 -7.13 9.39
CA SER A 503 52.36 -6.36 8.63
C SER A 503 52.44 -6.73 7.14
N MET A 504 51.88 -7.89 6.76
CA MET A 504 51.89 -8.39 5.39
C MET A 504 50.74 -7.80 4.54
N LEU A 505 49.77 -7.15 5.16
CA LEU A 505 48.70 -6.45 4.43
C LEU A 505 49.22 -5.15 3.86
N ARG A 506 48.92 -4.83 2.59
CA ARG A 506 49.46 -3.63 1.94
C ARG A 506 48.97 -2.36 2.60
N SER A 507 47.68 -2.30 2.98
CA SER A 507 47.13 -1.13 3.66
C SER A 507 47.78 -0.86 5.01
N GLU A 508 48.14 -1.93 5.73
CA GLU A 508 48.77 -1.82 7.04
C GLU A 508 50.29 -1.65 6.91
N LYS A 509 50.91 -2.13 5.83
CA LYS A 509 52.32 -1.89 5.53
C LYS A 509 52.58 -0.41 5.26
N GLU A 510 51.73 0.24 4.46
CA GLU A 510 51.81 1.69 4.26
C GLU A 510 51.49 2.47 5.53
N THR A 511 50.52 2.02 6.33
CA THR A 511 50.17 2.70 7.60
C THR A 511 51.24 2.50 8.66
N ALA A 512 51.88 1.32 8.74
CA ALA A 512 53.00 1.03 9.62
C ALA A 512 54.28 1.74 9.16
N GLU A 513 54.52 1.83 7.85
CA GLU A 513 55.64 2.59 7.29
C GLU A 513 55.44 4.09 7.48
N LYS A 514 54.21 4.59 7.31
CA LYS A 514 53.82 5.97 7.63
C LYS A 514 53.89 6.24 9.13
N GLN A 515 53.41 5.35 10.00
CA GLN A 515 53.56 5.48 11.45
C GLN A 515 55.02 5.38 11.88
N ARG A 516 55.86 4.59 11.20
CA ARG A 516 57.30 4.54 11.44
C ARG A 516 57.97 5.84 11.00
N LEU A 517 57.58 6.39 9.85
CA LEU A 517 58.05 7.68 9.35
C LEU A 517 57.51 8.84 10.20
N GLU A 518 56.29 8.76 10.70
CA GLU A 518 55.65 9.73 11.61
C GLU A 518 56.19 9.60 13.01
N SER A 519 56.58 8.41 13.49
CA SER A 519 57.29 8.24 14.77
C SER A 519 58.74 8.70 14.66
N GLN A 520 59.38 8.52 13.51
CA GLN A 520 60.70 9.10 13.21
C GLN A 520 60.59 10.62 13.07
N ALA A 521 59.56 11.13 12.39
CA ALA A 521 59.28 12.54 12.26
C ALA A 521 58.86 13.15 13.59
N ALA A 522 58.05 12.47 14.42
CA ALA A 522 57.64 12.92 15.75
C ALA A 522 58.82 12.91 16.72
N ARG A 523 59.74 11.95 16.65
CA ARG A 523 61.02 12.05 17.39
C ARG A 523 61.89 13.21 16.90
N HIS A 524 61.86 13.51 15.60
CA HIS A 524 62.58 14.64 15.03
C HIS A 524 61.90 15.99 15.34
N LEU A 525 60.57 15.99 15.44
CA LEU A 525 59.73 17.14 15.74
C LEU A 525 59.69 17.39 17.25
N GLU A 526 59.69 16.38 18.10
CA GLU A 526 59.82 16.49 19.58
C GLU A 526 61.18 17.09 19.96
N VAL A 527 62.25 16.76 19.23
CA VAL A 527 63.58 17.39 19.42
C VAL A 527 63.60 18.84 18.89
N GLU A 528 62.85 19.16 17.84
CA GLU A 528 62.69 20.54 17.36
C GLU A 528 61.67 21.38 18.16
N GLU A 529 60.67 20.74 18.75
CA GLU A 529 59.59 21.30 19.56
C GLU A 529 60.09 21.53 20.98
N GLN A 530 60.91 20.64 21.56
CA GLN A 530 61.66 20.96 22.79
C GLN A 530 62.64 22.14 22.61
N ARG A 531 63.18 22.34 21.39
CA ARG A 531 64.03 23.51 21.08
C ARG A 531 63.22 24.78 20.80
N ARG A 532 62.05 24.68 20.16
CA ARG A 532 61.14 25.81 19.93
C ARG A 532 60.32 26.18 21.16
N ASP A 533 59.89 25.25 21.99
CA ASP A 533 59.09 25.47 23.20
C ASP A 533 59.90 26.16 24.29
N VAL A 534 61.21 25.90 24.38
CA VAL A 534 62.10 26.68 25.25
C VAL A 534 62.18 28.14 24.77
N GLN A 535 62.27 28.38 23.46
CA GLN A 535 62.33 29.74 22.89
C GLN A 535 60.98 30.46 22.83
N ILE A 536 59.88 29.71 22.64
CA ILE A 536 58.51 30.22 22.56
C ILE A 536 57.93 30.39 23.97
N ALA A 537 58.23 29.54 24.96
CA ALA A 537 57.80 29.78 26.34
C ALA A 537 58.39 31.08 26.91
N GLU A 538 59.66 31.37 26.61
CA GLU A 538 60.32 32.63 26.99
C GLU A 538 59.71 33.86 26.31
N PHE A 539 59.32 33.77 25.03
CA PHE A 539 58.80 34.90 24.26
C PHE A 539 57.26 35.08 24.38
N LYS A 540 56.51 33.98 24.51
CA LYS A 540 55.04 33.92 24.61
C LYS A 540 54.57 34.27 26.01
N PHE A 541 55.35 34.02 27.08
CA PHE A 541 55.07 34.57 28.41
C PHE A 541 55.09 36.11 28.38
N PHE A 542 56.06 36.70 27.67
CA PHE A 542 56.20 38.16 27.55
C PHE A 542 55.16 38.81 26.63
N GLY A 543 54.84 38.19 25.49
CA GLY A 543 53.87 38.74 24.53
C GLY A 543 52.40 38.57 24.92
N SER A 544 52.04 37.45 25.57
CA SER A 544 50.64 37.15 25.93
C SER A 544 50.13 38.02 27.07
N ALA A 545 50.99 38.35 28.04
CA ALA A 545 50.65 39.28 29.13
C ALA A 545 50.37 40.70 28.61
N LEU A 546 51.15 41.17 27.63
CA LEU A 546 51.06 42.54 27.13
C LEU A 546 49.89 42.78 26.15
N ILE A 547 49.54 41.77 25.35
CA ILE A 547 48.50 41.87 24.32
C ILE A 547 47.10 41.55 24.89
N SER A 548 47.00 40.61 25.84
CA SER A 548 45.73 40.28 26.50
C SER A 548 45.16 41.49 27.25
N ASP A 549 46.01 42.24 27.95
CA ASP A 549 45.60 43.46 28.67
C ASP A 549 45.19 44.60 27.71
N GLN A 550 45.84 44.73 26.55
CA GLN A 550 45.53 45.79 25.59
C GLN A 550 44.32 45.49 24.69
N MET A 551 44.00 44.21 24.42
CA MET A 551 42.86 43.83 23.56
C MET A 551 41.54 43.72 24.32
N LEU A 552 41.53 43.25 25.58
CA LEU A 552 40.33 43.23 26.41
C LEU A 552 39.74 44.64 26.61
N LEU A 553 40.60 45.65 26.75
CA LEU A 553 40.19 47.06 26.87
C LEU A 553 39.66 47.67 25.56
N LYS A 554 40.03 47.13 24.39
CA LYS A 554 39.58 47.62 23.07
C LYS A 554 38.36 46.89 22.52
N GLN A 555 38.18 45.60 22.80
CA GLN A 555 37.03 44.84 22.32
C GLN A 555 35.73 45.15 23.10
N ALA A 556 35.81 45.48 24.39
CA ALA A 556 34.63 45.80 25.19
C ALA A 556 33.85 47.04 24.68
N SER A 557 34.50 47.96 23.95
CA SER A 557 33.88 49.20 23.47
C SER A 557 33.17 49.08 22.11
N GLU A 558 33.42 48.03 21.31
CA GLU A 558 32.85 47.89 19.94
C GLU A 558 31.68 46.90 19.80
N VAL A 559 31.43 46.07 20.81
CA VAL A 559 30.37 45.04 20.80
C VAL A 559 28.96 45.60 20.48
N PRO A 560 28.51 46.76 21.03
CA PRO A 560 27.16 47.27 20.75
C PRO A 560 26.93 47.63 19.27
N ARG A 561 27.97 48.06 18.56
CA ARG A 561 27.90 48.47 17.15
C ARG A 561 27.81 47.26 16.21
N MET A 562 28.54 46.19 16.52
CA MET A 562 28.53 44.95 15.71
C MET A 562 27.21 44.20 15.79
N VAL A 563 26.55 44.19 16.96
CA VAL A 563 25.22 43.57 17.14
C VAL A 563 24.15 44.30 16.34
N LYS A 564 24.16 45.64 16.33
CA LYS A 564 23.20 46.48 15.59
C LYS A 564 23.32 46.31 14.06
N ALA A 565 24.54 46.18 13.53
CA ALA A 565 24.78 45.97 12.10
C ALA A 565 24.31 44.59 11.61
N ARG A 566 24.53 43.53 12.41
CA ARG A 566 24.08 42.16 12.07
C ARG A 566 22.56 41.99 12.10
N LEU A 567 21.85 42.69 13.00
CA LEU A 567 20.38 42.69 13.05
C LEU A 567 19.76 43.38 11.83
N HIS A 568 20.35 44.49 11.37
CA HIS A 568 19.89 45.21 10.18
C HIS A 568 20.06 44.37 8.90
N ALA A 569 21.20 43.70 8.73
CA ALA A 569 21.46 42.85 7.57
C ALA A 569 20.46 41.68 7.44
N LYS A 570 20.10 41.03 8.56
CA LYS A 570 19.07 39.97 8.56
C LYS A 570 17.69 40.49 8.16
N THR A 571 17.34 41.71 8.57
CA THR A 571 16.02 42.31 8.28
C THR A 571 15.85 42.63 6.80
N VAL A 572 16.93 43.07 6.13
CA VAL A 572 16.92 43.41 4.70
C VAL A 572 16.75 42.16 3.82
N VAL A 573 17.43 41.06 4.17
CA VAL A 573 17.30 39.78 3.44
C VAL A 573 15.88 39.21 3.58
N HIS A 574 15.29 39.30 4.76
CA HIS A 574 13.91 38.82 4.99
C HIS A 574 12.87 39.55 4.13
N ARG A 575 12.97 40.89 4.03
CA ARG A 575 12.06 41.69 3.19
C ARG A 575 12.21 41.43 1.69
N ARG A 576 13.44 41.16 1.22
CA ARG A 576 13.70 40.83 -0.19
C ARG A 576 13.06 39.49 -0.59
N ASN A 577 13.12 38.50 0.29
CA ASN A 577 12.52 37.18 0.06
C ASN A 577 10.98 37.25 0.05
N GLN A 578 10.39 38.09 0.90
CA GLN A 578 8.94 38.32 0.92
C GLN A 578 8.43 38.98 -0.37
N ALA A 579 9.19 39.93 -0.92
CA ALA A 579 8.84 40.59 -2.18
C ALA A 579 8.89 39.61 -3.38
N ALA A 580 9.92 38.77 -3.46
CA ALA A 580 10.06 37.78 -4.53
C ALA A 580 8.90 36.74 -4.51
N ALA A 581 8.52 36.26 -3.33
CA ALA A 581 7.40 35.33 -3.19
C ALA A 581 6.04 35.93 -3.60
N ALA A 582 5.84 37.23 -3.36
CA ALA A 582 4.62 37.93 -3.77
C ALA A 582 4.57 38.14 -5.30
N GLU A 583 5.72 38.43 -5.93
CA GLU A 583 5.84 38.62 -7.37
C GLU A 583 5.59 37.31 -8.14
N GLU A 584 6.11 36.19 -7.62
CA GLU A 584 5.89 34.85 -8.18
C GLU A 584 4.41 34.42 -8.09
N ALA A 585 3.74 34.69 -6.97
CA ALA A 585 2.31 34.43 -6.81
C ALA A 585 1.43 35.25 -7.77
N LEU A 586 1.77 36.53 -7.98
CA LEU A 586 1.04 37.41 -8.89
C LEU A 586 1.17 36.97 -10.35
N ARG A 587 2.38 36.54 -10.75
CA ARG A 587 2.65 36.05 -12.11
C ARG A 587 1.91 34.75 -12.42
N GLY A 588 1.87 33.81 -11.46
CA GLY A 588 1.11 32.56 -11.63
C GLY A 588 -0.40 32.77 -11.80
N TYR A 589 -0.97 33.77 -11.11
CA TYR A 589 -2.38 34.14 -11.27
C TYR A 589 -2.65 34.77 -12.65
N GLN A 590 -1.76 35.65 -13.13
CA GLN A 590 -1.89 36.29 -14.43
C GLN A 590 -1.74 35.30 -15.59
N GLU A 591 -0.80 34.36 -15.52
CA GLU A 591 -0.61 33.31 -16.54
C GLU A 591 -1.82 32.36 -16.60
N SER A 592 -2.40 32.00 -15.45
CA SER A 592 -3.59 31.15 -15.38
C SER A 592 -4.85 31.83 -15.96
N PHE A 593 -5.04 33.12 -15.68
CA PHE A 593 -6.17 33.90 -16.20
C PHE A 593 -6.09 34.10 -17.73
N LEU A 594 -4.88 34.36 -18.26
CA LEU A 594 -4.65 34.52 -19.69
C LEU A 594 -4.81 33.21 -20.46
N ARG A 595 -4.40 32.06 -19.88
CA ARG A 595 -4.60 30.72 -20.49
C ARG A 595 -6.08 30.40 -20.71
N VAL A 596 -6.94 30.68 -19.74
CA VAL A 596 -8.39 30.39 -19.83
C VAL A 596 -9.07 31.28 -20.88
N GLN A 597 -8.67 32.56 -20.98
CA GLN A 597 -9.16 33.47 -22.03
C GLN A 597 -8.65 33.15 -23.43
N TRP A 598 -7.43 32.63 -23.55
CA TRP A 598 -6.83 32.27 -24.85
C TRP A 598 -7.37 30.95 -25.39
N VAL A 599 -7.53 29.91 -24.56
CA VAL A 599 -8.05 28.61 -25.02
C VAL A 599 -9.47 28.74 -25.57
N SER A 600 -10.36 29.50 -24.91
CA SER A 600 -11.73 29.68 -25.43
C SER A 600 -11.79 30.48 -26.75
N LYS A 601 -10.87 31.42 -26.98
CA LYS A 601 -10.81 32.21 -28.22
C LYS A 601 -10.04 31.51 -29.35
N MET A 602 -9.02 30.70 -29.02
CA MET A 602 -8.24 29.97 -30.02
C MET A 602 -9.02 28.83 -30.64
N ASP A 603 -9.84 28.11 -29.87
CA ASP A 603 -10.58 26.98 -30.40
C ASP A 603 -11.77 27.43 -31.26
N LEU A 604 -12.39 28.58 -30.94
CA LEU A 604 -13.30 29.27 -31.86
C LEU A 604 -12.59 29.73 -33.15
N ALA A 605 -11.39 30.30 -33.03
CA ALA A 605 -10.62 30.71 -34.20
C ALA A 605 -10.19 29.52 -35.08
N LYS A 606 -9.92 28.34 -34.49
CA LYS A 606 -9.64 27.10 -35.23
C LYS A 606 -10.89 26.53 -35.90
N ALA A 607 -12.05 26.59 -35.25
CA ALA A 607 -13.33 26.19 -35.84
C ALA A 607 -13.64 27.07 -37.06
N GLU A 608 -13.46 28.39 -36.93
CA GLU A 608 -13.66 29.34 -38.02
C GLU A 608 -12.61 29.18 -39.13
N LEU A 609 -11.35 28.90 -38.78
CA LEU A 609 -10.31 28.55 -39.76
C LEU A 609 -10.64 27.25 -40.50
N SER A 610 -11.23 26.26 -39.83
CA SER A 610 -11.63 25.00 -40.43
C SER A 610 -12.83 25.19 -41.37
N ARG A 611 -13.77 26.09 -41.03
CA ARG A 611 -14.81 26.54 -41.95
C ARG A 611 -14.26 27.27 -43.17
N MET A 612 -13.28 28.15 -42.98
CA MET A 612 -12.60 28.81 -44.10
C MET A 612 -11.90 27.79 -45.01
N LYS A 613 -11.33 26.71 -44.45
CA LYS A 613 -10.75 25.60 -45.23
C LYS A 613 -11.82 24.76 -45.96
N ALA A 614 -12.96 24.50 -45.33
CA ALA A 614 -14.08 23.79 -45.98
C ALA A 614 -14.69 24.63 -47.12
N SER A 615 -14.81 25.95 -46.91
CA SER A 615 -15.18 26.93 -47.95
C SER A 615 -14.19 26.92 -49.11
N ALA A 616 -12.89 26.89 -48.83
CA ALA A 616 -11.85 26.75 -49.85
C ALA A 616 -11.90 25.39 -50.60
N ALA A 617 -12.51 24.36 -50.01
CA ALA A 617 -12.75 23.05 -50.63
C ALA A 617 -14.11 22.97 -51.37
N GLY A 618 -14.85 24.08 -51.49
CA GLY A 618 -16.11 24.17 -52.24
C GLY A 618 -17.37 23.81 -51.44
N CYS A 619 -17.26 23.60 -50.12
CA CYS A 619 -18.43 23.40 -49.25
C CYS A 619 -18.89 24.74 -48.67
N SER A 620 -20.18 25.10 -48.75
CA SER A 620 -20.66 26.30 -48.07
C SER A 620 -20.42 26.17 -46.55
N PRO A 621 -19.93 27.21 -45.84
CA PRO A 621 -19.79 27.17 -44.39
C PRO A 621 -21.08 26.80 -43.66
N CYS A 622 -22.24 27.10 -44.25
CA CYS A 622 -23.56 26.75 -43.74
C CYS A 622 -23.93 25.27 -43.96
N ASP A 623 -23.16 24.52 -44.75
CA ASP A 623 -23.40 23.10 -45.03
C ASP A 623 -22.49 22.18 -44.17
N VAL A 624 -21.61 22.76 -43.35
CA VAL A 624 -20.72 21.99 -42.47
C VAL A 624 -21.36 21.85 -41.10
N ALA A 625 -21.76 20.63 -40.74
CA ALA A 625 -22.26 20.35 -39.40
C ALA A 625 -21.16 20.48 -38.34
N LEU A 626 -21.52 20.90 -37.12
CA LEU A 626 -20.61 20.96 -35.99
C LEU A 626 -20.96 19.90 -34.95
N ILE A 627 -19.97 19.12 -34.52
CA ILE A 627 -20.15 18.11 -33.48
C ILE A 627 -19.23 18.45 -32.31
N GLY A 628 -19.78 18.96 -31.22
CA GLY A 628 -19.05 19.10 -29.96
C GLY A 628 -18.87 17.75 -29.30
N HIS A 629 -17.72 17.48 -28.68
CA HIS A 629 -17.52 16.26 -27.90
C HIS A 629 -16.81 16.56 -26.58
N VAL A 630 -17.44 16.15 -25.47
CA VAL A 630 -16.84 16.14 -24.14
C VAL A 630 -17.10 14.80 -23.46
N ASP A 631 -16.02 14.21 -22.94
CA ASP A 631 -15.98 13.09 -22.02
C ASP A 631 -15.53 13.58 -20.65
N PHE A 632 -16.50 13.63 -19.73
CA PHE A 632 -16.29 14.04 -18.35
C PHE A 632 -15.57 12.98 -17.51
N ASN A 633 -15.17 11.84 -18.08
CA ASN A 633 -14.18 10.96 -17.46
C ASN A 633 -12.78 11.58 -17.44
N CYS A 634 -12.51 12.58 -18.28
CA CYS A 634 -11.26 13.33 -18.27
C CYS A 634 -10.97 13.93 -16.88
N PRO A 635 -9.79 13.68 -16.27
CA PRO A 635 -9.42 14.18 -14.94
C PRO A 635 -9.60 15.70 -14.79
N HIS A 636 -9.30 16.47 -15.83
CA HIS A 636 -9.42 17.92 -15.82
C HIS A 636 -10.87 18.40 -16.03
N ALA A 637 -11.71 17.62 -16.72
CA ALA A 637 -13.08 18.03 -17.05
C ALA A 637 -14.01 18.07 -15.84
N LYS A 638 -13.73 17.28 -14.80
CA LYS A 638 -14.61 17.21 -13.63
C LYS A 638 -14.56 18.48 -12.76
N GLY A 639 -13.45 19.23 -12.80
CA GLY A 639 -13.24 20.41 -11.93
C GLY A 639 -14.36 21.43 -12.10
N LYS A 640 -14.92 21.99 -11.01
CA LYS A 640 -16.14 22.83 -11.10
C LYS A 640 -16.03 23.91 -12.19
N GLY A 641 -14.97 24.72 -12.17
CA GLY A 641 -14.77 25.78 -13.17
C GLY A 641 -14.51 25.26 -14.58
N ASN A 642 -13.86 24.10 -14.71
CA ASN A 642 -13.63 23.48 -16.02
C ASN A 642 -14.91 22.88 -16.59
N MET A 643 -15.74 22.26 -15.75
CA MET A 643 -17.02 21.67 -16.14
C MET A 643 -17.99 22.74 -16.65
N GLU A 644 -18.12 23.85 -15.92
CA GLU A 644 -18.89 25.03 -16.36
C GLU A 644 -18.36 25.57 -17.70
N ALA A 645 -17.05 25.72 -17.85
CA ALA A 645 -16.44 26.20 -19.10
C ALA A 645 -16.64 25.24 -20.28
N LEU A 646 -16.57 23.92 -20.05
CA LEU A 646 -16.79 22.91 -21.09
C LEU A 646 -18.26 22.87 -21.52
N CYS A 647 -19.20 22.94 -20.58
CA CYS A 647 -20.64 23.05 -20.89
C CYS A 647 -20.92 24.32 -21.70
N ALA A 648 -20.33 25.46 -21.32
CA ALA A 648 -20.46 26.71 -22.07
C ALA A 648 -19.90 26.58 -23.49
N ALA A 649 -18.75 25.94 -23.67
CA ALA A 649 -18.17 25.71 -24.99
C ALA A 649 -19.05 24.83 -25.89
N LEU A 650 -19.65 23.76 -25.33
CA LEU A 650 -20.62 22.93 -26.06
C LEU A 650 -21.89 23.71 -26.43
N ALA A 651 -22.40 24.54 -25.52
CA ALA A 651 -23.54 25.39 -25.81
C ALA A 651 -23.23 26.38 -26.94
N MET A 652 -22.04 27.00 -26.93
CA MET A 652 -21.59 27.87 -28.02
C MET A 652 -21.53 27.14 -29.37
N ILE A 653 -21.02 25.91 -29.41
CA ILE A 653 -21.01 25.08 -30.64
C ILE A 653 -22.43 24.84 -31.15
N ASN A 654 -23.34 24.49 -30.23
CA ASN A 654 -24.73 24.21 -30.55
C ASN A 654 -25.52 25.47 -30.96
N GLU A 655 -25.17 26.64 -30.45
CA GLU A 655 -25.85 27.91 -30.76
C GLU A 655 -25.40 28.55 -32.07
N ASP A 656 -24.21 28.21 -32.55
CA ASP A 656 -23.61 28.83 -33.72
C ASP A 656 -24.29 28.37 -35.04
N LEU A 657 -24.61 27.09 -35.16
CA LEU A 657 -25.48 26.55 -36.23
C LEU A 657 -26.55 25.61 -35.65
N PRO A 658 -27.61 26.14 -35.01
CA PRO A 658 -28.58 25.34 -34.23
C PRO A 658 -29.21 24.18 -35.00
N GLN A 659 -29.41 24.34 -36.30
CA GLN A 659 -30.02 23.31 -37.16
C GLN A 659 -29.03 22.22 -37.62
N LEU A 660 -27.72 22.43 -37.51
CA LEU A 660 -26.71 21.48 -37.99
C LEU A 660 -25.66 21.12 -36.94
N ALA A 661 -25.74 21.70 -35.75
CA ALA A 661 -24.84 21.43 -34.64
C ALA A 661 -25.46 20.46 -33.63
N CYS A 662 -24.64 19.57 -33.08
CA CYS A 662 -24.98 18.82 -31.89
C CYS A 662 -23.74 18.64 -31.02
N SER A 663 -23.95 18.26 -29.76
CA SER A 663 -22.86 17.99 -28.84
C SER A 663 -23.07 16.63 -28.19
N MET A 664 -22.04 15.78 -28.22
CA MET A 664 -21.99 14.49 -27.56
C MET A 664 -21.31 14.65 -26.20
N VAL A 665 -22.09 14.47 -25.14
CA VAL A 665 -21.65 14.55 -23.74
C VAL A 665 -21.59 13.14 -23.16
N VAL A 666 -20.40 12.67 -22.80
CA VAL A 666 -20.21 11.43 -22.05
C VAL A 666 -20.08 11.77 -20.57
N PHE A 667 -20.88 11.11 -19.74
CA PHE A 667 -20.87 11.31 -18.29
C PHE A 667 -19.70 10.60 -17.59
N PRO A 668 -19.33 11.06 -16.38
CA PRO A 668 -18.38 10.35 -15.53
C PRO A 668 -18.84 8.92 -15.21
N ASP A 669 -17.95 7.95 -15.34
CA ASP A 669 -18.15 6.56 -14.89
C ASP A 669 -17.88 6.41 -13.38
N HIS A 670 -17.17 7.38 -12.81
CA HIS A 670 -16.68 7.37 -11.43
C HIS A 670 -17.00 8.70 -10.76
N ALA A 671 -17.55 8.63 -9.55
CA ALA A 671 -17.81 9.79 -8.73
C ALA A 671 -16.52 10.36 -8.15
N ARG A 672 -16.47 11.67 -7.93
CA ARG A 672 -15.53 12.29 -7.00
C ARG A 672 -15.72 11.73 -5.60
N GLU A 673 -14.61 11.60 -4.89
CA GLU A 673 -14.60 11.27 -3.45
C GLU A 673 -15.44 12.24 -2.61
N THR A 674 -15.60 13.47 -3.08
CA THR A 674 -16.40 14.53 -2.40
C THR A 674 -17.90 14.49 -2.73
N SER A 675 -18.34 13.60 -3.62
CA SER A 675 -19.76 13.47 -3.96
C SER A 675 -20.49 12.60 -2.94
N ALA A 676 -21.53 13.14 -2.33
CA ALA A 676 -22.33 12.43 -1.33
C ALA A 676 -23.24 11.36 -1.96
N ARG A 677 -23.71 11.58 -3.20
CA ARG A 677 -24.59 10.65 -3.93
C ARG A 677 -23.90 9.96 -5.10
N GLY A 678 -22.57 10.04 -5.16
CA GLY A 678 -21.77 9.45 -6.21
C GLY A 678 -21.99 10.11 -7.58
N VAL A 679 -22.00 9.31 -8.64
CA VAL A 679 -22.03 9.80 -10.04
C VAL A 679 -23.25 10.68 -10.30
N TRP A 680 -24.35 10.43 -9.59
CA TRP A 680 -25.59 11.21 -9.67
C TRP A 680 -25.38 12.72 -9.46
N ASP A 681 -24.57 13.13 -8.48
CA ASP A 681 -24.35 14.56 -8.22
C ASP A 681 -23.56 15.23 -9.35
N GLU A 682 -22.69 14.48 -10.04
CA GLU A 682 -21.89 15.00 -11.15
C GLU A 682 -22.73 15.13 -12.41
N GLU A 683 -23.49 14.08 -12.76
CA GLU A 683 -24.45 14.11 -13.85
C GLU A 683 -25.44 15.24 -13.67
N ARG A 684 -25.99 15.38 -12.46
CA ARG A 684 -26.98 16.41 -12.16
C ARG A 684 -26.40 17.81 -12.35
N LYS A 685 -25.14 18.05 -11.96
CA LYS A 685 -24.48 19.34 -12.16
C LYS A 685 -24.27 19.65 -13.64
N ILE A 686 -23.78 18.68 -14.42
CA ILE A 686 -23.61 18.85 -15.87
C ILE A 686 -24.95 19.16 -16.54
N LEU A 687 -26.00 18.43 -16.16
CA LEU A 687 -27.37 18.66 -16.63
C LEU A 687 -27.90 20.04 -16.26
N ASP A 688 -27.79 20.43 -14.99
CA ASP A 688 -28.28 21.72 -14.51
C ASP A 688 -27.55 22.88 -15.22
N GLU A 689 -26.25 22.72 -15.50
CA GLU A 689 -25.47 23.70 -16.27
C GLU A 689 -25.93 23.77 -17.73
N MET A 690 -26.07 22.63 -18.42
CA MET A 690 -26.54 22.59 -19.81
C MET A 690 -27.98 23.11 -19.95
N PHE A 691 -28.86 22.82 -18.98
CA PHE A 691 -30.20 23.40 -18.92
C PHE A 691 -30.16 24.91 -18.70
N GLY A 692 -29.26 25.39 -17.83
CA GLY A 692 -29.02 26.82 -17.60
C GLY A 692 -28.57 27.55 -18.87
N LEU A 693 -27.83 26.85 -19.73
CA LEU A 693 -27.37 27.30 -21.05
C LEU A 693 -28.37 27.03 -22.18
N ALA A 694 -29.65 26.83 -21.86
CA ALA A 694 -30.74 26.60 -22.82
C ALA A 694 -30.45 25.47 -23.84
N GLN A 695 -29.78 24.41 -23.41
CA GLN A 695 -29.57 23.21 -24.23
C GLN A 695 -30.68 22.18 -23.97
N ASN A 696 -31.17 21.52 -25.01
CA ASN A 696 -32.00 20.32 -24.88
C ASN A 696 -31.10 19.12 -24.53
N CYS A 697 -31.49 18.33 -23.54
CA CYS A 697 -30.72 17.21 -22.99
C CYS A 697 -31.52 15.89 -22.94
N ASP A 698 -32.57 15.75 -23.74
CA ASP A 698 -33.53 14.64 -23.63
C ASP A 698 -33.02 13.35 -24.28
N THR A 699 -31.98 13.44 -25.10
CA THR A 699 -31.50 12.34 -25.93
C THR A 699 -30.33 11.63 -25.22
N ARG A 700 -30.63 10.64 -24.39
CA ARG A 700 -29.62 9.85 -23.67
C ARG A 700 -29.17 8.64 -24.48
N PHE A 701 -27.90 8.29 -24.34
CA PHE A 701 -27.37 7.05 -24.90
C PHE A 701 -26.55 6.25 -23.88
N ILE A 702 -26.47 4.94 -24.10
CA ILE A 702 -25.65 3.99 -23.35
C ILE A 702 -24.48 3.58 -24.23
N ASP A 703 -23.32 3.52 -23.63
CA ASP A 703 -22.06 3.16 -24.25
C ASP A 703 -21.57 1.84 -23.64
N LEU A 704 -21.41 0.83 -24.49
CA LEU A 704 -21.04 -0.52 -24.09
C LEU A 704 -19.56 -0.74 -24.33
N TYR A 705 -18.82 -1.14 -23.28
CA TYR A 705 -17.42 -1.48 -23.44
C TYR A 705 -16.98 -2.66 -22.56
N THR A 706 -15.97 -3.39 -23.04
CA THR A 706 -15.38 -4.57 -22.38
C THR A 706 -13.86 -4.48 -22.38
N ARG A 707 -13.19 -5.22 -21.51
CA ARG A 707 -11.71 -5.31 -21.52
C ARG A 707 -11.28 -6.43 -22.45
N ASP A 708 -10.23 -6.19 -23.24
CA ASP A 708 -9.57 -7.21 -24.08
C ASP A 708 -9.02 -8.34 -23.20
N ASN A 709 -9.84 -9.37 -23.00
CA ASN A 709 -9.43 -10.59 -22.35
C ASN A 709 -10.25 -11.70 -23.01
N ALA A 710 -9.61 -12.62 -23.73
CA ALA A 710 -10.30 -13.71 -24.44
C ALA A 710 -11.20 -14.58 -23.53
N ARG A 711 -11.03 -14.50 -22.21
CA ARG A 711 -11.92 -15.13 -21.21
C ARG A 711 -13.11 -14.27 -20.80
N ALA A 712 -13.09 -12.96 -21.02
CA ALA A 712 -14.15 -12.03 -20.62
C ALA A 712 -15.39 -12.08 -21.53
N GLU A 713 -15.23 -12.44 -22.81
CA GLU A 713 -16.36 -12.62 -23.74
C GLU A 713 -17.36 -13.71 -23.26
N SER A 714 -16.86 -14.70 -22.51
CA SER A 714 -17.68 -15.82 -21.99
C SER A 714 -18.51 -15.49 -20.73
N LYS A 715 -18.32 -14.32 -20.10
CA LYS A 715 -19.01 -13.94 -18.85
C LYS A 715 -19.77 -12.63 -19.03
N THR A 716 -21.09 -12.73 -19.13
CA THR A 716 -22.03 -11.58 -19.25
C THR A 716 -21.86 -10.53 -18.14
N ASN A 717 -21.36 -10.93 -16.95
CA ASN A 717 -21.14 -10.04 -15.80
C ASN A 717 -19.92 -9.10 -15.91
N ASN A 718 -19.13 -9.17 -16.98
CA ASN A 718 -17.94 -8.31 -17.16
C ASN A 718 -18.16 -7.10 -18.10
N ARG A 719 -19.37 -6.93 -18.64
CA ARG A 719 -19.73 -5.75 -19.44
C ARG A 719 -19.84 -4.53 -18.54
N LYS A 720 -19.12 -3.48 -18.88
CA LYS A 720 -19.25 -2.18 -18.23
C LYS A 720 -20.08 -1.27 -19.14
N PHE A 721 -20.89 -0.45 -18.50
CA PHE A 721 -21.79 0.48 -19.16
C PHE A 721 -21.35 1.88 -18.77
N GLY A 722 -21.04 2.70 -19.77
CA GLY A 722 -21.05 4.14 -19.63
C GLY A 722 -22.36 4.69 -20.19
N HIS A 723 -22.60 5.97 -20.00
CA HIS A 723 -23.72 6.65 -20.62
C HIS A 723 -23.38 8.10 -20.91
N GLY A 724 -24.19 8.69 -21.76
CA GLY A 724 -24.05 10.06 -22.19
C GLY A 724 -25.36 10.62 -22.70
N MET A 725 -25.27 11.76 -23.36
CA MET A 725 -26.37 12.39 -24.05
C MET A 725 -25.91 13.18 -25.25
N LEU A 726 -26.82 13.31 -26.20
CA LEU A 726 -26.74 14.31 -27.25
C LEU A 726 -27.47 15.55 -26.76
N THR A 727 -26.80 16.69 -26.89
CA THR A 727 -27.36 17.99 -26.55
C THR A 727 -27.46 18.87 -27.79
N PHE A 728 -28.52 19.66 -27.85
CA PHE A 728 -28.82 20.55 -28.97
C PHE A 728 -29.20 21.93 -28.43
N SER A 729 -29.10 22.96 -29.26
CA SER A 729 -29.71 24.24 -28.91
C SER A 729 -31.23 24.08 -28.80
N ARG A 730 -31.82 24.56 -27.71
CA ARG A 730 -33.27 24.45 -27.49
C ARG A 730 -34.08 25.10 -28.62
N ALA A 731 -33.53 26.14 -29.26
CA ALA A 731 -34.16 26.89 -30.34
C ALA A 731 -34.41 26.07 -31.61
N ALA A 732 -33.65 24.99 -31.85
CA ALA A 732 -33.73 24.18 -33.06
C ALA A 732 -34.00 22.70 -32.78
N THR A 733 -34.44 22.35 -31.56
CA THR A 733 -34.58 20.96 -31.11
C THR A 733 -35.41 20.10 -32.07
N ASP A 734 -36.55 20.60 -32.56
CA ASP A 734 -37.46 19.79 -33.38
C ASP A 734 -37.02 19.63 -34.85
N GLU A 735 -36.18 20.54 -35.33
CA GLU A 735 -35.68 20.56 -36.71
C GLU A 735 -34.26 19.98 -36.84
N ASN A 736 -33.61 19.69 -35.71
CA ASN A 736 -32.22 19.25 -35.72
C ASN A 736 -32.10 17.78 -36.22
N PRO A 737 -31.40 17.54 -37.35
CA PRO A 737 -31.33 16.24 -38.00
C PRO A 737 -30.61 15.18 -37.16
N TRP A 738 -29.74 15.59 -36.23
CA TRP A 738 -29.02 14.69 -35.34
C TRP A 738 -29.95 13.94 -34.36
N ARG A 739 -31.21 14.39 -34.14
CA ARG A 739 -32.22 13.63 -33.40
C ARG A 739 -32.69 12.36 -34.12
N GLN A 740 -32.52 12.29 -35.43
CA GLN A 740 -32.82 11.11 -36.23
C GLN A 740 -31.63 10.16 -36.35
N SER A 741 -30.47 10.51 -35.76
CA SER A 741 -29.33 9.60 -35.73
C SER A 741 -29.68 8.30 -35.02
N GLU A 742 -29.00 7.22 -35.41
CA GLU A 742 -29.11 5.93 -34.74
C GLU A 742 -28.85 6.06 -33.23
N LEU A 743 -27.81 6.81 -32.86
CA LEU A 743 -27.45 7.03 -31.45
C LEU A 743 -28.57 7.74 -30.67
N ALA A 744 -29.27 8.70 -31.30
CA ALA A 744 -30.39 9.40 -30.70
C ALA A 744 -31.65 8.54 -30.56
N LEU A 745 -32.00 7.78 -31.60
CA LEU A 745 -33.23 6.99 -31.64
C LEU A 745 -33.16 5.73 -30.78
N PHE A 746 -32.03 5.02 -30.83
CA PHE A 746 -31.87 3.74 -30.13
C PHE A 746 -31.25 3.92 -28.74
N GLY A 747 -30.69 5.09 -28.44
CA GLY A 747 -30.04 5.36 -27.16
C GLY A 747 -28.83 4.46 -26.91
N ARG A 748 -28.19 3.95 -27.96
CA ARG A 748 -26.93 3.18 -27.92
C ARG A 748 -26.36 3.08 -29.33
N ALA A 749 -25.06 2.77 -29.43
CA ALA A 749 -24.48 2.40 -30.72
C ALA A 749 -25.06 1.07 -31.21
N VAL A 750 -25.54 1.03 -32.44
CA VAL A 750 -25.99 -0.19 -33.13
C VAL A 750 -24.95 -0.53 -34.21
N GLY A 751 -24.78 -1.80 -34.52
CA GLY A 751 -23.80 -2.29 -35.49
C GLY A 751 -24.50 -2.82 -36.71
N THR A 752 -23.84 -2.77 -37.87
CA THR A 752 -24.34 -3.41 -39.10
C THR A 752 -24.61 -4.93 -38.92
N MET A 753 -23.97 -5.56 -37.94
CA MET A 753 -24.07 -6.99 -37.61
C MET A 753 -24.73 -7.26 -36.24
N GLU A 754 -25.52 -6.33 -35.70
CA GLU A 754 -26.12 -6.47 -34.35
C GLU A 754 -27.00 -7.74 -34.24
N SER A 755 -27.70 -8.11 -35.32
CA SER A 755 -28.53 -9.32 -35.37
C SER A 755 -27.74 -10.61 -35.16
N GLU A 756 -26.45 -10.64 -35.53
CA GLU A 756 -25.60 -11.83 -35.47
C GLU A 756 -24.71 -11.85 -34.22
N ARG A 757 -24.17 -10.69 -33.82
CA ARG A 757 -23.14 -10.58 -32.77
C ARG A 757 -23.62 -9.89 -31.49
N GLY A 758 -24.88 -9.45 -31.47
CA GLY A 758 -25.44 -8.64 -30.40
C GLY A 758 -24.97 -7.18 -30.46
N ALA A 759 -25.33 -6.39 -29.45
CA ALA A 759 -25.02 -4.96 -29.40
C ALA A 759 -23.49 -4.73 -29.49
N PRO A 760 -23.04 -3.80 -30.36
CA PRO A 760 -21.63 -3.41 -30.45
C PRO A 760 -21.07 -3.09 -29.09
N THR A 761 -19.87 -3.59 -28.82
CA THR A 761 -19.19 -3.38 -27.56
C THR A 761 -17.77 -2.96 -27.85
N ALA A 762 -17.40 -1.74 -27.45
CA ALA A 762 -16.05 -1.24 -27.63
C ALA A 762 -15.08 -2.04 -26.75
N VAL A 763 -13.99 -2.51 -27.35
CA VAL A 763 -12.92 -3.18 -26.60
C VAL A 763 -11.97 -2.11 -26.09
N LEU A 764 -11.90 -1.97 -24.76
CA LEU A 764 -10.99 -1.05 -24.11
C LEU A 764 -9.54 -1.45 -24.41
N PRO A 765 -8.66 -0.48 -24.72
CA PRO A 765 -7.24 -0.72 -24.91
C PRO A 765 -6.63 -1.39 -23.67
N ARG A 766 -5.66 -2.27 -23.90
CA ARG A 766 -4.88 -2.87 -22.81
C ARG A 766 -4.17 -1.76 -22.03
N SER A 767 -3.98 -1.94 -20.73
CA SER A 767 -3.25 -0.96 -19.90
C SER A 767 -1.85 -0.63 -20.43
N SER A 768 -1.22 -1.55 -21.18
CA SER A 768 0.06 -1.34 -21.85
C SER A 768 -0.02 -0.49 -23.13
N ALA A 769 -1.20 -0.32 -23.70
CA ALA A 769 -1.49 0.47 -24.89
C ALA A 769 -2.10 1.84 -24.56
N LEU A 770 -2.31 2.13 -23.27
CA LEU A 770 -2.77 3.43 -22.78
C LEU A 770 -1.64 4.44 -22.93
N LEU A 771 -1.81 5.40 -23.83
CA LEU A 771 -0.95 6.57 -23.94
C LEU A 771 -1.47 7.59 -22.94
N LEU A 772 -0.94 7.61 -21.71
CA LEU A 772 -1.36 8.60 -20.71
C LEU A 772 -0.93 9.99 -21.18
N PRO A 773 -1.84 10.96 -21.44
CA PRO A 773 -1.43 12.34 -21.59
C PRO A 773 -0.96 12.80 -20.22
N GLU A 774 0.36 12.83 -20.12
CA GLU A 774 1.15 13.98 -19.72
C GLU A 774 0.28 15.25 -19.68
N SER A 775 0.24 15.86 -18.51
CA SER A 775 -0.63 16.98 -18.15
C SER A 775 -0.59 18.13 -19.18
N ALA A 776 -1.53 19.07 -19.09
CA ALA A 776 -1.47 20.30 -19.89
C ALA A 776 -0.24 21.22 -19.58
N ASP A 777 0.66 20.81 -18.69
CA ASP A 777 1.89 21.49 -18.32
C ASP A 777 3.13 20.57 -18.57
N PRO A 778 3.96 20.88 -19.59
CA PRO A 778 5.17 20.12 -19.92
C PRO A 778 6.13 19.89 -18.74
N ASN A 779 6.09 20.76 -17.73
CA ASN A 779 6.98 20.67 -16.56
C ASN A 779 6.42 19.76 -15.45
N ALA A 780 5.11 19.54 -15.39
CA ALA A 780 4.51 18.60 -14.47
C ALA A 780 4.70 17.14 -14.94
N ASP A 781 4.99 16.95 -16.23
CA ASP A 781 5.18 15.64 -16.86
C ASP A 781 6.44 14.92 -16.38
N ILE A 782 7.49 15.68 -16.08
CA ILE A 782 8.73 15.15 -15.49
C ILE A 782 8.46 14.58 -14.09
N LYS A 783 7.48 15.12 -13.34
CA LYS A 783 7.13 14.65 -11.99
C LYS A 783 6.09 13.53 -11.99
N VAL A 784 5.26 13.39 -13.03
CA VAL A 784 4.20 12.37 -13.10
C VAL A 784 4.73 11.04 -13.65
N ASN A 785 5.81 11.04 -14.42
CA ASN A 785 6.52 9.82 -14.84
C ASN A 785 7.03 8.96 -13.67
N GLU A 786 7.09 9.50 -12.44
CA GLU A 786 7.42 8.75 -11.23
C GLU A 786 6.21 8.02 -10.60
N ARG A 787 4.97 8.29 -11.03
CA ARG A 787 3.78 7.58 -10.56
C ARG A 787 3.60 6.29 -11.37
N VAL A 788 3.96 5.18 -10.75
CA VAL A 788 3.93 3.82 -11.35
C VAL A 788 2.52 3.33 -11.73
N ARG A 789 1.44 4.05 -11.39
CA ARG A 789 0.07 3.64 -11.72
C ARG A 789 -0.82 4.83 -12.13
N PRO A 790 -1.52 4.76 -13.29
CA PRO A 790 -2.54 5.74 -13.64
C PRO A 790 -3.68 5.73 -12.63
N SER A 791 -4.25 6.90 -12.36
CA SER A 791 -5.39 7.01 -11.44
C SER A 791 -6.61 6.30 -12.03
N PRO A 792 -7.58 5.87 -11.19
CA PRO A 792 -8.83 5.30 -11.68
C PRO A 792 -9.54 6.17 -12.71
N GLU A 793 -9.46 7.50 -12.57
CA GLU A 793 -10.02 8.48 -13.51
C GLU A 793 -9.27 8.48 -14.84
N GLN A 794 -7.93 8.42 -14.82
CA GLN A 794 -7.12 8.31 -16.03
C GLN A 794 -7.40 7.01 -16.78
N LEU A 795 -7.57 5.90 -16.05
CA LEU A 795 -7.97 4.61 -16.62
C LEU A 795 -9.41 4.60 -17.18
N ALA A 796 -10.30 5.40 -16.59
CA ALA A 796 -11.69 5.51 -17.04
C ALA A 796 -11.84 6.47 -18.23
N ALA A 797 -10.98 7.50 -18.33
CA ALA A 797 -10.97 8.44 -19.44
C ALA A 797 -10.54 7.79 -20.76
N GLN A 798 -9.60 6.85 -20.70
CA GLN A 798 -9.00 6.27 -21.90
C GLN A 798 -9.70 4.99 -22.31
N LYS A 799 -10.80 5.17 -23.03
CA LYS A 799 -11.58 4.06 -23.57
C LYS A 799 -11.17 3.69 -24.99
N GLY A 800 -10.24 4.43 -25.58
CA GLY A 800 -9.60 4.15 -26.86
C GLY A 800 -10.42 4.66 -28.07
N CYS A 801 -9.72 4.86 -29.18
CA CYS A 801 -10.29 5.43 -30.42
C CYS A 801 -11.46 4.62 -30.99
N HIS A 802 -11.46 3.29 -30.82
CA HIS A 802 -12.53 2.43 -31.33
C HIS A 802 -13.89 2.76 -30.72
N ARG A 803 -13.93 3.17 -29.45
CA ARG A 803 -15.17 3.59 -28.79
C ARG A 803 -15.71 4.87 -29.43
N CYS A 804 -14.87 5.89 -29.58
CA CYS A 804 -15.28 7.15 -30.19
C CYS A 804 -15.74 6.94 -31.63
N GLN A 805 -15.03 6.11 -32.40
CA GLN A 805 -15.44 5.71 -33.74
C GLN A 805 -16.83 5.06 -33.74
N MET A 806 -17.09 4.12 -32.84
CA MET A 806 -18.39 3.44 -32.74
C MET A 806 -19.53 4.41 -32.40
N LEU A 807 -19.30 5.36 -31.49
CA LEU A 807 -20.29 6.39 -31.16
C LEU A 807 -20.52 7.36 -32.33
N LEU A 808 -19.46 7.77 -33.02
CA LEU A 808 -19.56 8.64 -34.20
C LEU A 808 -20.26 7.94 -35.36
N ASP A 809 -19.91 6.69 -35.67
CA ASP A 809 -20.57 5.90 -36.71
C ASP A 809 -22.09 5.82 -36.46
N SER A 810 -22.49 5.60 -35.21
CA SER A 810 -23.91 5.59 -34.81
C SER A 810 -24.54 6.98 -34.87
N LEU A 811 -23.80 8.03 -34.53
CA LEU A 811 -24.26 9.41 -34.65
C LEU A 811 -24.49 9.83 -36.12
N PHE A 812 -23.68 9.33 -37.05
CA PHE A 812 -23.82 9.61 -38.47
C PHE A 812 -24.83 8.72 -39.19
N ARG A 813 -25.08 7.49 -38.72
CA ARG A 813 -26.07 6.61 -39.34
C ARG A 813 -27.48 7.13 -39.19
N TYR A 814 -28.25 7.00 -40.28
CA TYR A 814 -29.60 7.53 -40.44
C TYR A 814 -29.73 9.05 -40.28
N ASN A 815 -28.62 9.78 -40.16
CA ASN A 815 -28.66 11.22 -40.16
C ASN A 815 -29.00 11.72 -41.57
N PRO A 816 -30.06 12.54 -41.74
CA PRO A 816 -30.45 13.05 -43.05
C PRO A 816 -29.52 14.16 -43.59
N HIS A 817 -28.56 14.66 -42.80
CA HIS A 817 -27.60 15.66 -43.24
C HIS A 817 -26.55 15.03 -44.17
N PRO A 818 -26.49 15.43 -45.45
CA PRO A 818 -25.58 14.84 -46.44
C PRO A 818 -24.19 15.51 -46.45
N GLY A 819 -24.00 16.57 -45.67
CA GLY A 819 -22.82 17.43 -45.70
C GLY A 819 -21.66 16.94 -44.82
N PRO A 820 -20.49 17.55 -44.98
CA PRO A 820 -19.34 17.28 -44.11
C PRO A 820 -19.63 17.73 -42.67
N ALA A 821 -19.00 17.06 -41.70
CA ALA A 821 -19.08 17.45 -40.29
C ALA A 821 -17.70 17.73 -39.71
N LEU A 822 -17.63 18.74 -38.86
CA LEU A 822 -16.45 19.10 -38.08
C LEU A 822 -16.64 18.69 -36.62
N LEU A 823 -15.80 17.78 -36.16
CA LEU A 823 -15.77 17.35 -34.77
C LEU A 823 -14.84 18.25 -33.95
N VAL A 824 -15.40 18.90 -32.93
CA VAL A 824 -14.70 19.74 -31.96
C VAL A 824 -14.56 18.96 -30.66
N ASN A 825 -13.43 18.26 -30.51
CA ASN A 825 -13.13 17.50 -29.30
C ASN A 825 -12.55 18.40 -28.21
N LEU A 826 -13.29 18.59 -27.12
CA LEU A 826 -12.91 19.45 -25.99
C LEU A 826 -12.26 18.67 -24.82
N THR A 827 -12.05 17.36 -24.96
CA THR A 827 -11.58 16.48 -23.86
C THR A 827 -10.08 16.50 -23.59
N GLY A 828 -9.29 17.17 -24.42
CA GLY A 828 -7.82 17.21 -24.30
C GLY A 828 -7.10 15.91 -24.70
N TYR A 829 -7.80 14.77 -24.81
CA TYR A 829 -7.28 13.51 -25.33
C TYR A 829 -7.34 13.51 -26.85
N VAL A 830 -6.22 13.84 -27.51
CA VAL A 830 -6.14 13.94 -28.98
C VAL A 830 -6.06 12.54 -29.61
N GLU A 831 -5.45 11.59 -28.89
CA GLU A 831 -5.21 10.21 -29.30
C GLU A 831 -6.50 9.38 -29.45
N ASP A 832 -7.58 9.73 -28.75
CA ASP A 832 -8.87 9.03 -28.88
C ASP A 832 -9.63 9.41 -30.17
N MET A 833 -9.27 10.53 -30.80
CA MET A 833 -9.97 11.05 -31.99
C MET A 833 -9.06 11.21 -33.22
N GLY A 834 -7.77 10.90 -33.08
CA GLY A 834 -6.75 11.01 -34.13
C GLY A 834 -6.85 9.92 -35.20
N HIS A 835 -7.94 9.89 -35.96
CA HIS A 835 -7.96 9.19 -37.26
C HIS A 835 -8.45 10.15 -38.33
N ALA A 836 -7.55 10.50 -39.26
CA ALA A 836 -7.97 11.11 -40.52
C ALA A 836 -8.85 10.08 -41.23
N ALA A 837 -10.13 10.38 -41.39
CA ALA A 837 -11.00 9.59 -42.25
C ALA A 837 -10.39 9.61 -43.66
N ALA A 838 -9.74 8.51 -44.06
CA ALA A 838 -9.51 8.25 -45.46
C ALA A 838 -10.90 8.08 -46.08
N GLY A 839 -11.33 9.06 -46.87
CA GLY A 839 -12.63 9.02 -47.52
C GLY A 839 -12.80 7.70 -48.28
N SER A 840 -13.72 6.86 -47.81
CA SER A 840 -14.26 5.79 -48.62
C SER A 840 -15.27 6.41 -49.57
N GLN A 841 -15.00 6.29 -50.87
CA GLN A 841 -15.99 6.48 -51.93
C GLN A 841 -17.14 5.49 -51.79
#